data_AF-A0A8B7R056-F1
#
_entry.id   AF-A0A8B7R056-F1
#
_cell.length_a   1.000
_cell.length_b   1.000
_cell.length_c   1.000
_cell.angle_alpha   90.00
_cell.angle_beta   90.00
_cell.angle_gamma   90.00
#
_symmetry.space_group_name_H-M   'P 1'
#
loop_
_entity.id
_entity.type
_entity.pdbx_description
1 polymer ?
#
loop_
_entity_poly.entity_id
_entity_poly.type
_entity_poly.pdbx_seq_one_letter_code
_entity_poly.pdbx_strand_id
1 'polypeptide(L)'
;MLSKEVFCQELKAEMENYKENNARKASLLTSLRDRVQDLEEESAMLSSSKIRAEITAHTATKENQELKKKVVELNEKLQECLKENEETKNQVSKNCREHEEFLAQLHDCLDPDKKNEKASDEDLILKLRELCKENASVKGRIVTLKETINVHEMEAKASRETIMRLVSEVNREQKRAASCTEERDKLNQDLLSAVEVKEALEREVKIFRERLLAGQRAWDASKRELSLVKQSSCEFEKSLKASLDAAAALQSQSSSFREKIAALLRGSVGMSGSSEEAILEKIQEMVSQEESRKRMVSQLEAQISELVERWENESGFHQKALQRAQKAEDKMATLQGQLKHLEGELVSGDVLRDNLNFEKQKYLKFLDQLSEKMKLDQMAAELGFDMRLDVVLARTEQLVRLESSAVIENKTIAHNLQRKLKTQKASLESKELHMSLLRRKIAQLEEEKHVRTALAVERDEAQLTTRKLQKQVERLQKELSVCQESNTELKAKLADTSELKIKTLEQTKAIEDLSKSRDKLEKMKEKAEQQLMSVKSELDTTEHEAKEDKERARNMIDVVTRDVKTLKKSLEEAEKREKQLVDFREVVSKMLGLHISSLALPDYEIIKCLERLIHSHQHHFVTCACLKDVTTSQDRHPQGHLRVLH
;
A
#
# COMPACT_ATOMS: atom_id res chain seq x y z
N MET A 1 -163.78 149.08 -49.71
CA MET A 1 -163.98 147.89 -50.57
C MET A 1 -162.71 147.70 -51.40
N LEU A 2 -162.12 146.53 -51.59
CA LEU A 2 -162.16 145.25 -50.84
C LEU A 2 -160.69 144.80 -50.72
N SER A 3 -160.08 144.45 -49.58
CA SER A 3 -160.59 144.14 -48.22
C SER A 3 -161.48 142.90 -48.11
N LYS A 4 -161.46 142.03 -49.14
CA LYS A 4 -161.90 140.62 -49.08
C LYS A 4 -161.01 139.71 -49.93
N GLU A 5 -160.43 140.23 -51.02
CA GLU A 5 -159.48 139.51 -51.87
C GLU A 5 -158.28 138.93 -51.10
N VAL A 6 -157.65 139.75 -50.24
CA VAL A 6 -156.43 139.40 -49.49
C VAL A 6 -156.64 138.19 -48.59
N PHE A 7 -157.73 138.19 -47.80
CA PHE A 7 -158.05 137.11 -46.86
C PHE A 7 -158.31 135.76 -47.56
N CYS A 8 -158.84 135.78 -48.79
CA CYS A 8 -159.01 134.58 -49.60
C CYS A 8 -157.70 134.05 -50.21
N GLN A 9 -156.67 134.88 -50.34
CA GLN A 9 -155.33 134.43 -50.77
C GLN A 9 -154.53 133.86 -49.60
N GLU A 10 -154.60 134.49 -48.42
CA GLU A 10 -153.95 134.02 -47.18
C GLU A 10 -154.41 132.60 -46.81
N LEU A 11 -155.73 132.37 -46.72
CA LEU A 11 -156.29 131.05 -46.37
C LEU A 11 -155.87 129.92 -47.33
N LYS A 12 -155.60 130.26 -48.59
CA LYS A 12 -155.21 129.29 -49.64
C LYS A 12 -153.72 128.94 -49.57
N ALA A 13 -152.87 129.90 -49.19
CA ALA A 13 -151.45 129.64 -48.93
C ALA A 13 -151.28 128.76 -47.67
N GLU A 14 -152.07 129.00 -46.63
CA GLU A 14 -151.98 128.26 -45.37
C GLU A 14 -152.37 126.77 -45.52
N MET A 15 -153.32 126.43 -46.39
CA MET A 15 -153.67 125.04 -46.72
C MET A 15 -152.52 124.29 -47.43
N GLU A 16 -151.83 124.92 -48.38
CA GLU A 16 -150.67 124.28 -49.04
C GLU A 16 -149.47 124.16 -48.09
N ASN A 17 -149.23 125.15 -47.23
CA ASN A 17 -148.24 125.06 -46.15
C ASN A 17 -148.52 123.85 -45.24
N TYR A 18 -149.79 123.56 -44.93
CA TYR A 18 -150.18 122.39 -44.14
C TYR A 18 -149.91 121.06 -44.87
N LYS A 19 -150.17 120.98 -46.18
CA LYS A 19 -149.80 119.80 -47.00
C LYS A 19 -148.29 119.60 -47.04
N GLU A 20 -147.53 120.66 -47.30
CA GLU A 20 -146.07 120.59 -47.39
C GLU A 20 -145.47 120.15 -46.06
N ASN A 21 -145.95 120.69 -44.94
CA ASN A 21 -145.55 120.29 -43.59
C ASN A 21 -145.86 118.79 -43.33
N ASN A 22 -147.00 118.28 -43.80
CA ASN A 22 -147.33 116.86 -43.67
C ASN A 22 -146.43 115.95 -44.54
N ALA A 23 -146.12 116.36 -45.78
CA ALA A 23 -145.19 115.65 -46.66
C ALA A 23 -143.76 115.61 -46.08
N ARG A 24 -143.28 116.74 -45.55
CA ARG A 24 -141.99 116.83 -44.82
C ARG A 24 -141.95 115.88 -43.63
N LYS A 25 -143.04 115.78 -42.84
CA LYS A 25 -143.16 114.84 -41.70
C LYS A 25 -143.15 113.38 -42.14
N ALA A 26 -143.84 113.03 -43.22
CA ALA A 26 -143.83 111.67 -43.76
C ALA A 26 -142.43 111.26 -44.25
N SER A 27 -141.76 112.13 -45.02
CA SER A 27 -140.39 111.90 -45.50
C SER A 27 -139.38 111.75 -44.35
N LEU A 28 -139.49 112.58 -43.31
CA LEU A 28 -138.69 112.45 -42.09
C LEU A 28 -138.93 111.10 -41.37
N LEU A 29 -140.16 110.61 -41.34
CA LEU A 29 -140.49 109.32 -40.70
C LEU A 29 -139.91 108.12 -41.45
N THR A 30 -139.86 108.15 -42.78
CA THR A 30 -139.18 107.12 -43.58
C THR A 30 -137.67 107.18 -43.33
N SER A 31 -137.05 108.36 -43.47
CA SER A 31 -135.61 108.54 -43.22
C SER A 31 -135.17 108.14 -41.81
N LEU A 32 -136.05 108.30 -40.80
CA LEU A 32 -135.79 107.81 -39.44
C LEU A 32 -135.94 106.29 -39.29
N ARG A 33 -136.75 105.60 -40.10
CA ARG A 33 -136.78 104.13 -40.14
C ARG A 33 -135.58 103.55 -40.84
N ASP A 34 -135.26 104.08 -42.02
CA ASP A 34 -134.11 103.64 -42.82
C ASP A 34 -132.84 103.72 -41.94
N ARG A 35 -132.63 104.86 -41.27
CA ARG A 35 -131.51 105.05 -40.34
C ARG A 35 -131.58 104.21 -39.05
N VAL A 36 -132.74 103.70 -38.65
CA VAL A 36 -132.83 102.72 -37.55
C VAL A 36 -132.42 101.34 -38.04
N GLN A 37 -132.83 100.93 -39.23
CA GLN A 37 -132.38 99.66 -39.83
C GLN A 37 -130.88 99.69 -40.11
N ASP A 38 -130.34 100.78 -40.66
CA ASP A 38 -128.90 100.97 -40.85
C ASP A 38 -128.13 100.76 -39.52
N LEU A 39 -128.62 101.36 -38.42
CA LEU A 39 -128.01 101.22 -37.09
C LEU A 39 -128.16 99.82 -36.48
N GLU A 40 -129.24 99.09 -36.80
CA GLU A 40 -129.41 97.68 -36.38
C GLU A 40 -128.47 96.74 -37.15
N GLU A 41 -128.30 96.96 -38.47
CA GLU A 41 -127.34 96.22 -39.29
C GLU A 41 -125.88 96.55 -38.94
N GLU A 42 -125.54 97.83 -38.70
CA GLU A 42 -124.24 98.23 -38.13
C GLU A 42 -124.00 97.58 -36.77
N SER A 43 -124.98 97.58 -35.86
CA SER A 43 -124.88 96.95 -34.54
C SER A 43 -124.63 95.44 -34.64
N ALA A 44 -125.33 94.74 -35.54
CA ALA A 44 -125.12 93.33 -35.81
C ALA A 44 -123.73 93.03 -36.38
N MET A 45 -123.25 93.85 -37.31
CA MET A 45 -121.88 93.74 -37.86
C MET A 45 -120.81 94.06 -36.82
N LEU A 46 -121.01 95.07 -35.97
CA LEU A 46 -120.06 95.51 -34.94
C LEU A 46 -119.98 94.48 -33.81
N SER A 47 -121.11 93.85 -33.43
CA SER A 47 -121.15 92.68 -32.54
C SER A 47 -120.40 91.47 -33.14
N SER A 48 -120.66 91.17 -34.42
CA SER A 48 -119.99 90.07 -35.14
C SER A 48 -118.48 90.31 -35.31
N SER A 49 -118.07 91.58 -35.46
CA SER A 49 -116.67 92.01 -35.51
C SER A 49 -116.01 91.88 -34.14
N LYS A 50 -116.69 92.33 -33.08
CA LYS A 50 -116.22 92.20 -31.69
C LYS A 50 -115.95 90.75 -31.30
N ILE A 51 -116.90 89.83 -31.54
CA ILE A 51 -116.73 88.40 -31.23
C ILE A 51 -115.52 87.83 -31.98
N ARG A 52 -115.33 88.21 -33.26
CA ARG A 52 -114.19 87.78 -34.07
C ARG A 52 -112.87 88.29 -33.50
N ALA A 53 -112.81 89.56 -33.10
CA ALA A 53 -111.64 90.17 -32.47
C ALA A 53 -111.33 89.55 -31.09
N GLU A 54 -112.35 89.25 -30.27
CA GLU A 54 -112.19 88.57 -28.98
C GLU A 54 -111.64 87.14 -29.15
N ILE A 55 -112.10 86.38 -30.16
CA ILE A 55 -111.55 85.06 -30.49
C ILE A 55 -110.09 85.19 -30.95
N THR A 56 -109.77 86.12 -31.87
CA THR A 56 -108.39 86.34 -32.34
C THR A 56 -107.46 86.76 -31.19
N ALA A 57 -107.92 87.66 -30.31
CA ALA A 57 -107.18 88.06 -29.12
C ALA A 57 -106.97 86.89 -28.16
N HIS A 58 -107.99 86.06 -27.92
CA HIS A 58 -107.85 84.91 -27.02
C HIS A 58 -106.85 83.88 -27.56
N THR A 59 -106.92 83.53 -28.84
CA THR A 59 -105.91 82.67 -29.51
C THR A 59 -104.50 83.26 -29.38
N ALA A 60 -104.32 84.55 -29.71
CA ALA A 60 -103.02 85.21 -29.59
C ALA A 60 -102.50 85.26 -28.13
N THR A 61 -103.38 85.38 -27.13
CA THR A 61 -102.97 85.29 -25.70
C THR A 61 -102.56 83.87 -25.31
N LYS A 62 -103.23 82.83 -25.84
CA LYS A 62 -102.88 81.43 -25.60
C LYS A 62 -101.52 81.08 -26.23
N GLU A 63 -101.32 81.47 -27.49
CA GLU A 63 -100.04 81.33 -28.19
C GLU A 63 -98.91 82.06 -27.45
N ASN A 64 -99.16 83.27 -26.95
CA ASN A 64 -98.20 83.99 -26.09
C ASN A 64 -97.89 83.25 -24.78
N GLN A 65 -98.85 82.55 -24.16
CA GLN A 65 -98.60 81.74 -22.96
C GLN A 65 -97.79 80.48 -23.28
N GLU A 66 -98.05 79.82 -24.41
CA GLU A 66 -97.28 78.65 -24.86
C GLU A 66 -95.85 79.04 -25.27
N LEU A 67 -95.67 80.15 -25.98
CA LEU A 67 -94.35 80.73 -26.26
C LEU A 67 -93.60 81.12 -24.98
N LYS A 68 -94.25 81.74 -24.00
CA LYS A 68 -93.63 82.06 -22.70
C LYS A 68 -93.16 80.81 -21.95
N LYS A 69 -93.97 79.75 -21.91
CA LYS A 69 -93.56 78.45 -21.34
C LYS A 69 -92.33 77.88 -22.06
N LYS A 70 -92.33 77.91 -23.39
CA LYS A 70 -91.22 77.41 -24.21
C LYS A 70 -89.93 78.24 -24.05
N VAL A 71 -90.05 79.55 -23.84
CA VAL A 71 -88.90 80.42 -23.50
C VAL A 71 -88.33 80.08 -22.12
N VAL A 72 -89.17 79.79 -21.12
CA VAL A 72 -88.69 79.33 -19.80
C VAL A 72 -87.98 77.98 -19.91
N GLU A 73 -88.60 76.99 -20.57
CA GLU A 73 -88.01 75.65 -20.77
C GLU A 73 -86.67 75.69 -21.52
N LEU A 74 -86.56 76.54 -22.56
CA LEU A 74 -85.30 76.74 -23.29
C LEU A 74 -84.24 77.47 -22.45
N ASN A 75 -84.66 78.41 -21.59
CA ASN A 75 -83.74 79.10 -20.67
C ASN A 75 -83.26 78.16 -19.55
N GLU A 76 -84.10 77.28 -19.03
CA GLU A 76 -83.72 76.26 -18.05
C GLU A 76 -82.67 75.31 -18.63
N LYS A 77 -82.91 74.77 -19.84
CA LYS A 77 -81.94 73.93 -20.57
C LYS A 77 -80.65 74.66 -20.90
N LEU A 78 -80.72 75.95 -21.26
CA LEU A 78 -79.52 76.77 -21.47
C LEU A 78 -78.72 76.96 -20.17
N GLN A 79 -79.38 77.18 -19.03
CA GLN A 79 -78.74 77.28 -17.72
C GLN A 79 -78.14 75.94 -17.25
N GLU A 80 -78.77 74.81 -17.61
CA GLU A 80 -78.26 73.47 -17.34
C GLU A 80 -76.97 73.20 -18.15
N CYS A 81 -77.01 73.35 -19.48
CA CYS A 81 -75.82 73.20 -20.32
C CYS A 81 -74.70 74.20 -20.00
N LEU A 82 -75.01 75.41 -19.51
CA LEU A 82 -74.00 76.36 -19.04
C LEU A 82 -73.30 75.89 -17.76
N LYS A 83 -74.02 75.23 -16.84
CA LYS A 83 -73.42 74.61 -15.64
C LYS A 83 -72.55 73.42 -16.01
N GLU A 84 -73.05 72.51 -16.85
CA GLU A 84 -72.27 71.35 -17.33
C GLU A 84 -70.97 71.79 -18.03
N ASN A 85 -71.04 72.83 -18.87
CA ASN A 85 -69.88 73.41 -19.54
C ASN A 85 -68.88 74.04 -18.56
N GLU A 86 -69.36 74.75 -17.53
CA GLU A 86 -68.47 75.35 -16.52
C GLU A 86 -67.88 74.28 -15.57
N GLU A 87 -68.63 73.24 -15.19
CA GLU A 87 -68.14 72.10 -14.41
C GLU A 87 -67.10 71.28 -15.18
N THR A 88 -67.36 70.94 -16.43
CA THR A 88 -66.39 70.24 -17.29
C THR A 88 -65.14 71.09 -17.55
N LYS A 89 -65.28 72.40 -17.79
CA LYS A 89 -64.16 73.36 -17.88
C LYS A 89 -63.33 73.44 -16.60
N ASN A 90 -63.97 73.42 -15.42
CA ASN A 90 -63.27 73.38 -14.14
C ASN A 90 -62.57 72.04 -13.91
N GLN A 91 -63.17 70.91 -14.28
CA GLN A 91 -62.54 69.58 -14.19
C GLN A 91 -61.35 69.45 -15.14
N VAL A 92 -61.45 69.93 -16.39
CA VAL A 92 -60.32 70.02 -17.32
C VAL A 92 -59.21 70.90 -16.74
N SER A 93 -59.56 72.07 -16.20
CA SER A 93 -58.58 72.97 -15.57
C SER A 93 -57.88 72.34 -14.35
N LYS A 94 -58.57 71.50 -13.58
CA LYS A 94 -58.00 70.72 -12.48
C LYS A 94 -57.04 69.64 -12.98
N ASN A 95 -57.46 68.86 -13.98
CA ASN A 95 -56.62 67.82 -14.58
C ASN A 95 -55.35 68.41 -15.22
N CYS A 96 -55.45 69.56 -15.89
CA CYS A 96 -54.28 70.25 -16.45
C CYS A 96 -53.25 70.60 -15.37
N ARG A 97 -53.67 71.14 -14.22
CA ARG A 97 -52.76 71.43 -13.09
C ARG A 97 -52.12 70.17 -12.54
N GLU A 98 -52.89 69.10 -12.35
CA GLU A 98 -52.38 67.82 -11.86
C GLU A 98 -51.34 67.20 -12.83
N HIS A 99 -51.52 67.38 -14.14
CA HIS A 99 -50.53 66.99 -15.15
C HIS A 99 -49.31 67.91 -15.18
N GLU A 100 -49.48 69.23 -15.06
CA GLU A 100 -48.38 70.20 -14.97
C GLU A 100 -47.51 69.97 -13.72
N GLU A 101 -48.12 69.71 -12.56
CA GLU A 101 -47.43 69.36 -11.31
C GLU A 101 -46.68 68.03 -11.42
N PHE A 102 -47.27 67.03 -12.07
CA PHE A 102 -46.60 65.74 -12.32
C PHE A 102 -45.40 65.88 -13.27
N LEU A 103 -45.53 66.64 -14.35
CA LEU A 103 -44.44 66.89 -15.30
C LEU A 103 -43.31 67.71 -14.65
N ALA A 104 -43.63 68.70 -13.81
CA ALA A 104 -42.64 69.45 -13.05
C ALA A 104 -41.84 68.55 -12.08
N GLN A 105 -42.52 67.67 -11.33
CA GLN A 105 -41.87 66.69 -10.45
C GLN A 105 -41.00 65.69 -11.23
N LEU A 106 -41.48 65.23 -12.39
CA LEU A 106 -40.73 64.33 -13.27
C LEU A 106 -39.46 65.01 -13.82
N HIS A 107 -39.54 66.28 -14.23
CA HIS A 107 -38.40 67.06 -14.71
C HIS A 107 -37.37 67.31 -13.60
N ASP A 108 -37.79 67.74 -12.40
CA ASP A 108 -36.88 67.93 -11.26
C ASP A 108 -36.22 66.62 -10.79
N CYS A 109 -36.84 65.46 -11.03
CA CYS A 109 -36.26 64.15 -10.73
C CYS A 109 -35.33 63.59 -11.83
N LEU A 110 -35.48 64.01 -13.08
CA LEU A 110 -34.71 63.50 -14.23
C LEU A 110 -33.58 64.43 -14.70
N ASP A 111 -33.72 65.75 -14.52
CA ASP A 111 -32.67 66.74 -14.78
C ASP A 111 -32.47 67.66 -13.55
N PRO A 112 -31.64 67.26 -12.57
CA PRO A 112 -31.27 68.13 -11.46
C PRO A 112 -30.29 69.24 -11.86
N ASP A 113 -29.64 69.12 -13.03
CA ASP A 113 -28.50 69.92 -13.47
C ASP A 113 -28.95 71.06 -14.40
N LYS A 114 -30.03 71.76 -13.99
CA LYS A 114 -30.89 72.68 -14.77
C LYS A 114 -30.16 73.50 -15.84
N LYS A 115 -30.17 73.01 -17.09
CA LYS A 115 -29.41 73.57 -18.24
C LYS A 115 -30.26 74.35 -19.26
N ASN A 116 -31.15 75.21 -18.76
CA ASN A 116 -31.80 76.35 -19.45
C ASN A 116 -32.60 76.11 -20.76
N GLU A 117 -32.52 74.95 -21.41
CA GLU A 117 -33.49 74.53 -22.43
C GLU A 117 -34.59 73.71 -21.76
N LYS A 118 -35.85 73.92 -22.17
CA LYS A 118 -36.96 73.07 -21.72
C LYS A 118 -36.86 71.74 -22.45
N ALA A 119 -36.42 70.69 -21.75
CA ALA A 119 -36.52 69.32 -22.25
C ALA A 119 -37.98 69.02 -22.60
N SER A 120 -38.22 68.34 -23.73
CA SER A 120 -39.59 67.97 -24.12
C SER A 120 -40.08 66.76 -23.33
N ASP A 121 -41.39 66.54 -23.30
CA ASP A 121 -41.97 65.33 -22.71
C ASP A 121 -41.45 64.06 -23.40
N GLU A 122 -41.10 64.12 -24.70
CA GLU A 122 -40.46 63.01 -25.40
C GLU A 122 -39.03 62.74 -24.89
N ASP A 123 -38.25 63.78 -24.59
CA ASP A 123 -36.91 63.63 -24.00
C ASP A 123 -36.98 63.02 -22.59
N LEU A 124 -37.94 63.45 -21.77
CA LEU A 124 -38.19 62.88 -20.44
C LEU A 124 -38.61 61.40 -20.54
N ILE A 125 -39.47 61.05 -21.51
CA ILE A 125 -39.89 59.66 -21.77
C ILE A 125 -38.72 58.82 -22.29
N LEU A 126 -37.86 59.37 -23.15
CA LEU A 126 -36.64 58.70 -23.61
C LEU A 126 -35.68 58.45 -22.44
N LYS A 127 -35.42 59.46 -21.60
CA LYS A 127 -34.55 59.34 -20.42
C LYS A 127 -35.08 58.32 -19.41
N LEU A 128 -36.40 58.29 -19.17
CA LEU A 128 -37.04 57.27 -18.33
C LEU A 128 -36.88 55.86 -18.92
N ARG A 129 -37.02 55.70 -20.25
CA ARG A 129 -36.79 54.42 -20.94
C ARG A 129 -35.33 53.97 -20.89
N GLU A 130 -34.37 54.89 -20.95
CA GLU A 130 -32.94 54.61 -20.73
C GLU A 130 -32.69 54.12 -19.30
N LEU A 131 -33.13 54.88 -18.29
CA LEU A 131 -32.98 54.52 -16.88
C LEU A 131 -33.61 53.15 -16.56
N CYS A 132 -34.74 52.80 -17.19
CA CYS A 132 -35.34 51.47 -17.06
C CYS A 132 -34.47 50.35 -17.66
N LYS A 133 -33.85 50.57 -18.84
CA LYS A 133 -32.89 49.62 -19.44
C LYS A 133 -31.61 49.51 -18.59
N GLU A 134 -31.08 50.63 -18.11
CA GLU A 134 -29.91 50.68 -17.23
C GLU A 134 -30.18 49.91 -15.93
N ASN A 135 -31.30 50.18 -15.25
CA ASN A 135 -31.73 49.48 -14.04
C ASN A 135 -31.87 47.96 -14.26
N ALA A 136 -32.45 47.54 -15.38
CA ALA A 136 -32.51 46.13 -15.76
C ALA A 136 -31.10 45.52 -15.96
N SER A 137 -30.19 46.24 -16.64
CA SER A 137 -28.80 45.81 -16.84
C SER A 137 -28.01 45.72 -15.52
N VAL A 138 -28.22 46.68 -14.60
CA VAL A 138 -27.60 46.72 -13.27
C VAL A 138 -28.12 45.56 -12.41
N LYS A 139 -29.42 45.24 -12.47
CA LYS A 139 -29.98 44.03 -11.82
C LYS A 139 -29.34 42.75 -12.36
N GLY A 140 -29.15 42.63 -13.67
CA GLY A 140 -28.42 41.50 -14.28
C GLY A 140 -26.96 41.41 -13.82
N ARG A 141 -26.27 42.55 -13.71
CA ARG A 141 -24.91 42.63 -13.14
C ARG A 141 -24.86 42.26 -11.66
N ILE A 142 -25.87 42.61 -10.86
CA ILE A 142 -25.98 42.22 -9.45
C ILE A 142 -26.18 40.70 -9.30
N VAL A 143 -27.02 40.07 -10.13
CA VAL A 143 -27.22 38.62 -10.13
C VAL A 143 -25.92 37.88 -10.47
N THR A 144 -25.27 38.24 -11.58
CA THR A 144 -24.01 37.60 -12.01
C THR A 144 -22.85 37.84 -11.05
N LEU A 145 -22.77 38.99 -10.39
CA LEU A 145 -21.82 39.22 -9.29
C LEU A 145 -22.13 38.34 -8.07
N LYS A 146 -23.41 38.19 -7.69
CA LYS A 146 -23.81 37.33 -6.56
C LYS A 146 -23.51 35.85 -6.83
N GLU A 147 -23.71 35.38 -8.06
CA GLU A 147 -23.33 34.03 -8.50
C GLU A 147 -21.81 33.83 -8.44
N THR A 148 -21.04 34.81 -8.92
CA THR A 148 -19.56 34.79 -8.86
C THR A 148 -19.05 34.75 -7.42
N ILE A 149 -19.66 35.51 -6.51
CA ILE A 149 -19.33 35.49 -5.07
C ILE A 149 -19.59 34.10 -4.46
N ASN A 150 -20.75 33.49 -4.75
CA ASN A 150 -21.09 32.16 -4.25
C ASN A 150 -20.13 31.07 -4.77
N VAL A 151 -19.72 31.16 -6.05
CA VAL A 151 -18.70 30.27 -6.63
C VAL A 151 -17.37 30.42 -5.88
N HIS A 152 -16.89 31.66 -5.69
CA HIS A 152 -15.64 31.91 -4.95
C HIS A 152 -15.72 31.52 -3.46
N GLU A 153 -16.88 31.61 -2.81
CA GLU A 153 -17.06 31.13 -1.44
C GLU A 153 -16.94 29.60 -1.33
N MET A 154 -17.54 28.88 -2.29
CA MET A 154 -17.45 27.42 -2.39
C MET A 154 -16.03 26.96 -2.77
N GLU A 155 -15.36 27.64 -3.69
CA GLU A 155 -13.96 27.42 -4.03
C GLU A 155 -13.06 27.65 -2.82
N ALA A 156 -13.23 28.76 -2.10
CA ALA A 156 -12.49 29.04 -0.87
C ALA A 156 -12.77 28.00 0.24
N LYS A 157 -13.97 27.42 0.31
CA LYS A 157 -14.29 26.32 1.23
C LYS A 157 -13.53 25.05 0.87
N ALA A 158 -13.56 24.63 -0.40
CA ALA A 158 -12.80 23.47 -0.89
C ALA A 158 -11.28 23.65 -0.73
N SER A 159 -10.77 24.88 -0.91
CA SER A 159 -9.38 25.23 -0.63
C SER A 159 -9.04 25.10 0.87
N ARG A 160 -9.89 25.60 1.78
CA ARG A 160 -9.69 25.44 3.24
C ARG A 160 -9.67 23.96 3.65
N GLU A 161 -10.59 23.15 3.14
CA GLU A 161 -10.65 21.70 3.41
C GLU A 161 -9.41 20.96 2.86
N THR A 162 -8.91 21.36 1.69
CA THR A 162 -7.68 20.81 1.11
C THR A 162 -6.44 21.20 1.92
N ILE A 163 -6.35 22.45 2.39
CA ILE A 163 -5.28 22.90 3.30
C ILE A 163 -5.33 22.11 4.62
N MET A 164 -6.52 21.87 5.19
CA MET A 164 -6.66 21.09 6.43
C MET A 164 -6.20 19.63 6.29
N ARG A 165 -6.46 18.99 5.13
CA ARG A 165 -5.90 17.66 4.83
C ARG A 165 -4.38 17.71 4.69
N LEU A 166 -3.83 18.63 3.90
CA LEU A 166 -2.38 18.77 3.71
C LEU A 166 -1.64 19.08 5.03
N VAL A 167 -2.20 19.90 5.90
CA VAL A 167 -1.66 20.15 7.26
C VAL A 167 -1.70 18.86 8.10
N SER A 168 -2.76 18.06 8.00
CA SER A 168 -2.86 16.78 8.71
C SER A 168 -1.86 15.73 8.19
N GLU A 169 -1.63 15.70 6.88
CA GLU A 169 -0.63 14.86 6.21
C GLU A 169 0.79 15.29 6.61
N VAL A 170 1.11 16.59 6.55
CA VAL A 170 2.41 17.15 7.01
C VAL A 170 2.65 16.84 8.49
N ASN A 171 1.64 17.01 9.36
CA ASN A 171 1.75 16.65 10.78
C ASN A 171 2.00 15.14 11.00
N ARG A 172 1.49 14.27 10.11
CA ARG A 172 1.75 12.82 10.14
C ARG A 172 3.18 12.51 9.72
N GLU A 173 3.66 13.11 8.63
CA GLU A 173 5.04 12.89 8.17
C GLU A 173 6.06 13.51 9.13
N GLN A 174 5.76 14.65 9.77
CA GLN A 174 6.62 15.23 10.80
C GLN A 174 6.75 14.31 12.03
N LYS A 175 5.66 13.66 12.46
CA LYS A 175 5.70 12.66 13.54
C LYS A 175 6.51 11.42 13.15
N ARG A 176 6.41 10.96 11.90
CA ARG A 176 7.23 9.86 11.38
C ARG A 176 8.70 10.24 11.30
N ALA A 177 9.03 11.44 10.81
CA ALA A 177 10.38 11.94 10.75
C ALA A 177 11.02 12.03 12.15
N ALA A 178 10.26 12.50 13.16
CA ALA A 178 10.69 12.51 14.55
C ALA A 178 11.00 11.09 15.07
N SER A 179 10.07 10.14 14.87
CA SER A 179 10.26 8.72 15.22
C SER A 179 11.51 8.12 14.55
N CYS A 180 11.74 8.40 13.27
CA CYS A 180 12.92 7.90 12.56
C CYS A 180 14.22 8.59 13.01
N THR A 181 14.19 9.84 13.48
CA THR A 181 15.36 10.46 14.14
C THR A 181 15.63 9.86 15.51
N GLU A 182 14.60 9.56 16.30
CA GLU A 182 14.74 8.88 17.60
C GLU A 182 15.32 7.46 17.43
N GLU A 183 14.83 6.69 16.44
CA GLU A 183 15.38 5.37 16.09
C GLU A 183 16.83 5.45 15.61
N ARG A 184 17.15 6.41 14.73
CA ARG A 184 18.53 6.66 14.25
C ARG A 184 19.46 7.02 15.41
N ASP A 185 19.03 7.89 16.31
CA ASP A 185 19.87 8.39 17.39
C ASP A 185 20.08 7.34 18.49
N LYS A 186 19.09 6.46 18.70
CA LYS A 186 19.29 5.22 19.45
C LYS A 186 20.32 4.29 18.78
N LEU A 187 20.19 4.03 17.48
CA LEU A 187 21.15 3.18 16.74
C LEU A 187 22.58 3.76 16.76
N ASN A 188 22.72 5.10 16.74
CA ASN A 188 24.00 5.78 16.92
C ASN A 188 24.58 5.54 18.34
N GLN A 189 23.75 5.59 19.38
CA GLN A 189 24.17 5.29 20.76
C GLN A 189 24.54 3.81 20.95
N ASP A 190 23.78 2.89 20.38
CA ASP A 190 24.07 1.46 20.38
C ASP A 190 25.40 1.17 19.63
N LEU A 191 25.64 1.86 18.50
CA LEU A 191 26.90 1.78 17.74
C LEU A 191 28.11 2.32 18.52
N LEU A 192 27.99 3.49 19.17
CA LEU A 192 29.05 4.04 20.03
C LEU A 192 29.41 3.07 21.15
N SER A 193 28.39 2.53 21.83
CA SER A 193 28.57 1.54 22.91
C SER A 193 29.26 0.26 22.40
N ALA A 194 28.94 -0.21 21.18
CA ALA A 194 29.60 -1.34 20.55
C ALA A 194 31.07 -1.05 20.14
N VAL A 195 31.38 0.20 19.76
CA VAL A 195 32.76 0.63 19.48
C VAL A 195 33.59 0.67 20.77
N GLU A 196 33.07 1.19 21.87
CA GLU A 196 33.76 1.20 23.17
C GLU A 196 34.11 -0.22 23.66
N VAL A 197 33.16 -1.16 23.51
CA VAL A 197 33.37 -2.59 23.83
C VAL A 197 34.40 -3.23 22.88
N LYS A 198 34.34 -2.94 21.57
CA LYS A 198 35.35 -3.40 20.60
C LYS A 198 36.75 -2.93 20.99
N GLU A 199 36.92 -1.65 21.30
CA GLU A 199 38.22 -1.11 21.69
C GLU A 199 38.74 -1.72 23.01
N ALA A 200 37.85 -2.02 23.96
CA ALA A 200 38.23 -2.72 25.19
C ALA A 200 38.78 -4.12 24.89
N LEU A 201 38.11 -4.88 24.02
CA LEU A 201 38.58 -6.19 23.57
C LEU A 201 39.89 -6.11 22.76
N GLU A 202 40.06 -5.07 21.92
CA GLU A 202 41.34 -4.84 21.20
C GLU A 202 42.50 -4.51 22.15
N ARG A 203 42.23 -3.75 23.23
CA ARG A 203 43.18 -3.50 24.31
C ARG A 203 43.55 -4.78 25.07
N GLU A 204 42.58 -5.63 25.40
CA GLU A 204 42.83 -6.95 26.03
C GLU A 204 43.65 -7.88 25.12
N VAL A 205 43.27 -8.00 23.85
CA VAL A 205 43.99 -8.82 22.85
C VAL A 205 45.44 -8.35 22.73
N LYS A 206 45.72 -7.04 22.78
CA LYS A 206 47.09 -6.50 22.80
C LYS A 206 47.86 -6.97 24.05
N ILE A 207 47.26 -6.87 25.23
CA ILE A 207 47.87 -7.31 26.50
C ILE A 207 48.16 -8.81 26.49
N PHE A 208 47.24 -9.65 26.01
CA PHE A 208 47.47 -11.10 25.88
C PHE A 208 48.61 -11.42 24.91
N ARG A 209 48.73 -10.67 23.81
CA ARG A 209 49.80 -10.82 22.80
C ARG A 209 51.17 -10.42 23.37
N GLU A 210 51.23 -9.34 24.13
CA GLU A 210 52.43 -8.90 24.84
C GLU A 210 52.86 -9.91 25.93
N ARG A 211 51.89 -10.45 26.69
CA ARG A 211 52.13 -11.49 27.70
C ARG A 211 52.62 -12.80 27.09
N LEU A 212 52.09 -13.20 25.92
CA LEU A 212 52.57 -14.36 25.16
C LEU A 212 54.03 -14.16 24.70
N LEU A 213 54.36 -12.99 24.14
CA LEU A 213 55.72 -12.65 23.72
C LEU A 213 56.70 -12.51 24.90
N ALA A 214 56.23 -12.14 26.10
CA ALA A 214 57.03 -12.19 27.32
C ALA A 214 57.29 -13.64 27.77
N GLY A 215 56.25 -14.48 27.81
CA GLY A 215 56.36 -15.90 28.17
C GLY A 215 57.28 -16.69 27.23
N GLN A 216 57.20 -16.45 25.92
CA GLN A 216 58.07 -17.11 24.95
C GLN A 216 59.53 -16.67 25.09
N ARG A 217 59.81 -15.38 25.34
CA ARG A 217 61.18 -14.90 25.63
C ARG A 217 61.74 -15.52 26.92
N ALA A 218 60.92 -15.68 27.96
CA ALA A 218 61.32 -16.34 29.20
C ALA A 218 61.62 -17.85 28.99
N TRP A 219 60.80 -18.54 28.19
CA TRP A 219 61.04 -19.93 27.81
C TRP A 219 62.35 -20.09 27.00
N ASP A 220 62.58 -19.23 26.01
CA ASP A 220 63.83 -19.21 25.25
C ASP A 220 65.04 -18.88 26.15
N ALA A 221 64.90 -18.02 27.16
CA ALA A 221 65.96 -17.73 28.13
C ALA A 221 66.30 -18.97 28.97
N SER A 222 65.30 -19.58 29.62
CA SER A 222 65.49 -20.79 30.43
C SER A 222 66.02 -21.98 29.62
N LYS A 223 65.65 -22.08 28.33
CA LYS A 223 66.22 -23.06 27.39
C LYS A 223 67.71 -22.85 27.12
N ARG A 224 68.20 -21.59 27.09
CA ARG A 224 69.63 -21.27 26.98
C ARG A 224 70.35 -21.57 28.29
N GLU A 225 69.79 -21.16 29.43
CA GLU A 225 70.32 -21.46 30.77
C GLU A 225 70.52 -22.97 30.95
N LEU A 226 69.51 -23.78 30.61
CA LEU A 226 69.58 -25.24 30.66
C LEU A 226 70.71 -25.82 29.77
N SER A 227 71.00 -25.20 28.62
CA SER A 227 72.12 -25.62 27.76
C SER A 227 73.49 -25.26 28.35
N LEU A 228 73.59 -24.10 29.01
CA LEU A 228 74.81 -23.60 29.64
C LEU A 228 75.14 -24.36 30.93
N VAL A 229 74.12 -24.68 31.74
CA VAL A 229 74.23 -25.58 32.90
C VAL A 229 74.74 -26.95 32.45
N LYS A 230 74.18 -27.54 31.38
CA LYS A 230 74.67 -28.81 30.83
C LYS A 230 76.13 -28.75 30.40
N GLN A 231 76.56 -27.69 29.71
CA GLN A 231 77.96 -27.50 29.34
C GLN A 231 78.86 -27.45 30.59
N SER A 232 78.52 -26.62 31.57
CA SER A 232 79.31 -26.47 32.80
C SER A 232 79.40 -27.77 33.61
N SER A 233 78.36 -28.60 33.64
CA SER A 233 78.39 -29.95 34.25
C SER A 233 79.45 -30.83 33.60
N CYS A 234 79.47 -30.89 32.26
CA CYS A 234 80.47 -31.66 31.51
C CYS A 234 81.89 -31.06 31.58
N GLU A 235 82.06 -29.81 32.01
CA GLU A 235 83.37 -29.19 32.29
C GLU A 235 83.83 -29.51 33.72
N PHE A 236 82.93 -29.46 34.71
CA PHE A 236 83.19 -29.92 36.07
C PHE A 236 83.53 -31.41 36.13
N GLU A 237 82.84 -32.27 35.37
CA GLU A 237 83.16 -33.71 35.27
C GLU A 237 84.61 -33.95 34.79
N LYS A 238 85.07 -33.19 33.78
CA LYS A 238 86.46 -33.23 33.29
C LYS A 238 87.45 -32.74 34.34
N SER A 239 87.13 -31.64 35.04
CA SER A 239 87.99 -31.08 36.08
C SER A 239 88.11 -32.02 37.30
N LEU A 240 87.02 -32.67 37.70
CA LEU A 240 86.99 -33.66 38.77
C LEU A 240 87.84 -34.87 38.39
N LYS A 241 87.71 -35.35 37.15
CA LYS A 241 88.54 -36.44 36.61
C LYS A 241 90.03 -36.11 36.70
N ALA A 242 90.44 -34.95 36.18
CA ALA A 242 91.84 -34.50 36.24
C ALA A 242 92.36 -34.33 37.69
N SER A 243 91.52 -33.85 38.61
CA SER A 243 91.90 -33.70 40.03
C SER A 243 92.12 -35.05 40.72
N LEU A 244 91.36 -36.09 40.38
CA LEU A 244 91.55 -37.45 40.91
C LEU A 244 92.84 -38.07 40.37
N ASP A 245 93.08 -37.93 39.06
CA ASP A 245 94.29 -38.43 38.41
C ASP A 245 95.56 -37.72 38.97
N ALA A 246 95.47 -36.42 39.30
CA ALA A 246 96.55 -35.67 39.97
C ALA A 246 96.78 -36.06 41.43
N ALA A 247 95.72 -36.37 42.20
CA ALA A 247 95.84 -36.85 43.58
C ALA A 247 96.60 -38.18 43.66
N ALA A 248 96.35 -39.10 42.72
CA ALA A 248 97.09 -40.36 42.62
C ALA A 248 98.60 -40.14 42.36
N ALA A 249 98.96 -39.12 41.56
CA ALA A 249 100.35 -38.76 41.29
C ALA A 249 101.08 -38.18 42.52
N LEU A 250 100.40 -37.40 43.36
CA LEU A 250 100.97 -36.92 44.63
C LEU A 250 101.14 -38.05 45.66
N GLN A 251 100.22 -39.03 45.67
CA GLN A 251 100.30 -40.16 46.58
C GLN A 251 101.51 -41.06 46.28
N SER A 252 101.85 -41.27 45.01
CA SER A 252 103.06 -42.03 44.62
C SER A 252 104.38 -41.30 44.97
N GLN A 253 104.41 -39.97 44.86
CA GLN A 253 105.54 -39.16 45.34
C GLN A 253 105.74 -39.30 46.87
N SER A 254 104.65 -39.31 47.65
CA SER A 254 104.70 -39.44 49.11
C SER A 254 105.33 -40.77 49.57
N SER A 255 105.08 -41.87 48.86
CA SER A 255 105.82 -43.13 49.07
C SER A 255 107.33 -42.98 48.85
N SER A 256 107.77 -42.33 47.77
CA SER A 256 109.20 -42.13 47.48
C SER A 256 109.91 -41.22 48.51
N PHE A 257 109.17 -40.36 49.21
CA PHE A 257 109.70 -39.53 50.29
C PHE A 257 109.96 -40.36 51.56
N ARG A 258 109.08 -41.33 51.87
CA ARG A 258 109.27 -42.22 53.03
C ARG A 258 110.50 -43.12 52.89
N GLU A 259 110.82 -43.59 51.69
CA GLU A 259 112.07 -44.33 51.43
C GLU A 259 113.32 -43.48 51.70
N LYS A 260 113.28 -42.17 51.41
CA LYS A 260 114.40 -41.24 51.66
C LYS A 260 114.62 -40.98 53.15
N ILE A 261 113.56 -40.88 53.95
CA ILE A 261 113.67 -40.77 55.42
C ILE A 261 114.30 -42.04 56.01
N ALA A 262 113.96 -43.23 55.50
CA ALA A 262 114.54 -44.49 55.96
C ALA A 262 116.07 -44.61 55.69
N ALA A 263 116.60 -43.88 54.70
CA ALA A 263 118.03 -43.81 54.42
C ALA A 263 118.80 -42.86 55.36
N LEU A 264 118.19 -41.75 55.76
CA LEU A 264 118.85 -40.72 56.58
C LEU A 264 119.18 -41.18 58.02
N LEU A 265 118.45 -42.18 58.54
CA LEU A 265 118.71 -42.75 59.87
C LEU A 265 119.77 -43.89 59.86
N ARG A 266 120.57 -44.01 58.80
CA ARG A 266 121.61 -45.05 58.66
C ARG A 266 122.95 -44.52 58.09
N GLY A 267 123.40 -43.33 58.51
CA GLY A 267 124.70 -42.78 58.11
C GLY A 267 125.35 -41.90 59.18
N SER A 268 126.65 -42.13 59.43
CA SER A 268 127.52 -41.42 60.39
C SER A 268 127.03 -41.43 61.87
N VAL A 269 127.40 -42.37 62.75
CA VAL A 269 128.77 -42.80 63.19
C VAL A 269 129.58 -41.65 63.83
N GLY A 270 130.11 -41.76 65.07
CA GLY A 270 129.83 -42.74 66.14
C GLY A 270 131.02 -43.11 67.05
N MET A 271 130.88 -42.93 68.38
CA MET A 271 131.71 -43.45 69.49
C MET A 271 130.96 -43.15 70.82
N SER A 272 130.99 -43.93 71.90
CA SER A 272 131.40 -45.35 72.06
C SER A 272 130.87 -45.97 73.37
N GLY A 273 129.54 -46.14 73.48
CA GLY A 273 128.86 -47.02 74.47
C GLY A 273 128.81 -46.55 75.94
N SER A 274 127.73 -46.82 76.70
CA SER A 274 126.38 -47.26 76.30
C SER A 274 125.36 -47.02 77.43
N SER A 275 124.74 -45.84 77.49
CA SER A 275 123.51 -45.60 78.27
C SER A 275 122.73 -44.39 77.73
N GLU A 276 121.47 -44.26 78.16
CA GLU A 276 120.47 -43.30 77.68
C GLU A 276 120.76 -41.85 78.15
N GLU A 277 121.43 -41.71 79.30
CA GLU A 277 121.67 -40.45 80.02
C GLU A 277 122.38 -39.36 79.20
N ALA A 278 123.26 -39.73 78.27
CA ALA A 278 124.00 -38.77 77.45
C ALA A 278 123.10 -37.90 76.54
N ILE A 279 121.84 -38.31 76.33
CA ILE A 279 120.83 -37.55 75.58
C ILE A 279 120.24 -36.41 76.44
N LEU A 280 120.19 -36.57 77.76
CA LEU A 280 119.53 -35.63 78.68
C LEU A 280 120.34 -34.35 78.92
N GLU A 281 121.67 -34.45 78.97
CA GLU A 281 122.56 -33.33 79.31
C GLU A 281 122.41 -32.16 78.30
N LYS A 282 122.15 -32.46 77.03
CA LYS A 282 121.99 -31.45 75.97
C LYS A 282 120.70 -30.63 76.07
N ILE A 283 119.72 -31.08 76.86
CA ILE A 283 118.45 -30.37 77.07
C ILE A 283 118.60 -29.22 78.10
N GLN A 284 119.54 -29.34 79.05
CA GLN A 284 119.71 -28.34 80.11
C GLN A 284 120.31 -27.01 79.62
N GLU A 285 121.08 -27.02 78.52
CA GLU A 285 121.74 -25.83 77.98
C GLU A 285 120.75 -24.76 77.46
N MET A 286 119.54 -25.16 77.06
CA MET A 286 118.55 -24.26 76.42
C MET A 286 117.84 -23.30 77.39
N VAL A 287 117.79 -23.61 78.68
CA VAL A 287 116.92 -22.91 79.66
C VAL A 287 117.43 -21.50 79.99
N SER A 288 118.74 -21.28 79.91
CA SER A 288 119.43 -20.10 80.46
C SER A 288 119.26 -18.78 79.70
N GLN A 289 118.56 -18.74 78.56
CA GLN A 289 118.40 -17.50 77.76
C GLN A 289 117.22 -16.60 78.17
N GLU A 290 116.18 -17.17 78.79
CA GLU A 290 114.85 -16.54 78.88
C GLU A 290 114.84 -15.24 79.72
N GLU A 291 115.52 -15.23 80.86
CA GLU A 291 115.44 -14.18 81.88
C GLU A 291 115.98 -12.81 81.43
N SER A 292 116.76 -12.79 80.35
CA SER A 292 117.36 -11.58 79.78
C SER A 292 116.33 -10.57 79.26
N ARG A 293 115.22 -11.04 78.68
CA ARG A 293 114.27 -10.22 77.90
C ARG A 293 113.40 -9.29 78.77
N LYS A 294 113.14 -9.69 80.02
CA LYS A 294 112.08 -9.09 80.85
C LYS A 294 112.33 -7.64 81.29
N ARG A 295 113.59 -7.16 81.25
CA ARG A 295 113.98 -5.81 81.71
C ARG A 295 113.75 -4.69 80.68
N MET A 296 113.52 -5.00 79.41
CA MET A 296 113.44 -3.99 78.34
C MET A 296 112.08 -3.28 78.24
N VAL A 297 111.00 -3.92 78.69
CA VAL A 297 109.61 -3.46 78.48
C VAL A 297 109.31 -2.15 79.21
N SER A 298 109.64 -2.07 80.50
CA SER A 298 109.23 -0.96 81.38
C SER A 298 109.85 0.40 81.06
N GLN A 299 110.84 0.47 80.16
CA GLN A 299 111.40 1.74 79.69
C GLN A 299 110.53 2.41 78.62
N LEU A 300 109.77 1.63 77.84
CA LEU A 300 108.95 2.14 76.73
C LEU A 300 107.64 2.78 77.22
N GLU A 301 107.08 2.27 78.32
CA GLU A 301 105.79 2.70 78.87
C GLU A 301 105.79 4.18 79.26
N ALA A 302 106.87 4.67 79.88
CA ALA A 302 107.01 6.06 80.31
C ALA A 302 107.07 7.07 79.14
N GLN A 303 107.63 6.69 78.00
CA GLN A 303 107.74 7.58 76.83
C GLN A 303 106.40 7.81 76.12
N ILE A 304 105.44 6.89 76.28
CA ILE A 304 104.11 6.98 75.67
C ILE A 304 103.28 8.08 76.35
N SER A 305 103.33 8.19 77.68
CA SER A 305 102.52 9.15 78.43
C SER A 305 102.81 10.61 78.07
N GLU A 306 104.07 10.99 77.89
CA GLU A 306 104.47 12.39 77.62
C GLU A 306 104.06 12.87 76.21
N LEU A 307 103.88 11.94 75.26
CA LEU A 307 103.43 12.25 73.90
C LEU A 307 101.92 12.50 73.82
N VAL A 308 101.12 11.89 74.71
CA VAL A 308 99.66 12.05 74.74
C VAL A 308 99.26 13.47 75.17
N GLU A 309 99.84 13.99 76.26
CA GLU A 309 99.47 15.31 76.80
C GLU A 309 99.70 16.45 75.79
N ARG A 310 100.80 16.38 75.01
CA ARG A 310 101.09 17.39 73.98
C ARG A 310 100.07 17.35 72.84
N TRP A 311 99.65 16.15 72.42
CA TRP A 311 98.67 15.98 71.35
C TRP A 311 97.28 16.49 71.73
N GLU A 312 96.82 16.24 72.97
CA GLU A 312 95.53 16.73 73.47
C GLU A 312 95.44 18.27 73.45
N ASN A 313 96.52 18.95 73.86
CA ASN A 313 96.57 20.42 73.88
C ASN A 313 96.50 21.03 72.47
N GLU A 314 97.27 20.50 71.53
CA GLU A 314 97.29 20.95 70.13
C GLU A 314 95.93 20.72 69.44
N SER A 315 95.35 19.53 69.62
CA SER A 315 93.98 19.18 69.20
C SER A 315 92.93 20.16 69.75
N GLY A 316 93.04 20.51 71.05
CA GLY A 316 92.16 21.46 71.72
C GLY A 316 92.22 22.90 71.19
N PHE A 317 93.31 23.32 70.55
CA PHE A 317 93.38 24.61 69.83
C PHE A 317 92.80 24.52 68.43
N HIS A 318 93.12 23.47 67.67
CA HIS A 318 92.53 23.25 66.33
C HIS A 318 90.99 23.20 66.37
N GLN A 319 90.41 22.51 67.35
CA GLN A 319 88.96 22.45 67.56
C GLN A 319 88.33 23.85 67.73
N LYS A 320 88.99 24.76 68.46
CA LYS A 320 88.52 26.14 68.72
C LYS A 320 88.74 27.09 67.54
N ALA A 321 89.66 26.78 66.64
CA ALA A 321 89.84 27.49 65.37
C ALA A 321 88.76 27.06 64.36
N LEU A 322 88.57 25.74 64.19
CA LEU A 322 87.58 25.14 63.30
C LEU A 322 86.15 25.62 63.63
N GLN A 323 85.77 25.62 64.92
CA GLN A 323 84.47 26.15 65.37
C GLN A 323 84.25 27.64 65.08
N ARG A 324 85.32 28.44 64.91
CA ARG A 324 85.20 29.85 64.50
C ARG A 324 85.07 30.01 62.99
N ALA A 325 85.79 29.19 62.21
CA ALA A 325 85.64 29.13 60.76
C ALA A 325 84.21 28.71 60.38
N GLN A 326 83.72 27.59 60.94
CA GLN A 326 82.35 27.10 60.75
C GLN A 326 81.30 28.18 61.08
N LYS A 327 81.40 28.85 62.24
CA LYS A 327 80.47 29.92 62.63
C LYS A 327 80.58 31.20 61.79
N ALA A 328 81.62 31.35 60.97
CA ALA A 328 81.73 32.42 59.96
C ALA A 328 81.16 31.94 58.61
N GLU A 329 81.42 30.70 58.22
CA GLU A 329 80.87 30.03 57.04
C GLU A 329 79.33 29.94 57.12
N ASP A 330 78.76 29.52 58.25
CA ASP A 330 77.32 29.50 58.53
C ASP A 330 76.66 30.88 58.31
N LYS A 331 77.34 31.94 58.76
CA LYS A 331 76.90 33.34 58.63
C LYS A 331 77.04 33.84 57.20
N MET A 332 78.11 33.47 56.50
CA MET A 332 78.29 33.81 55.09
C MET A 332 77.24 33.09 54.23
N ALA A 333 76.97 31.82 54.50
CA ALA A 333 75.97 31.02 53.77
C ALA A 333 74.55 31.55 53.98
N THR A 334 74.18 31.92 55.22
CA THR A 334 72.86 32.52 55.50
C THR A 334 72.69 33.90 54.87
N LEU A 335 73.70 34.78 54.95
CA LEU A 335 73.67 36.08 54.27
C LEU A 335 73.65 35.95 52.74
N GLN A 336 74.43 35.01 52.17
CA GLN A 336 74.43 34.74 50.73
C GLN A 336 73.09 34.13 50.26
N GLY A 337 72.42 33.35 51.10
CA GLY A 337 71.07 32.86 50.86
C GLY A 337 70.03 33.99 50.84
N GLN A 338 70.08 34.90 51.82
CA GLN A 338 69.21 36.08 51.88
C GLN A 338 69.43 37.03 50.69
N LEU A 339 70.69 37.27 50.31
CA LEU A 339 71.03 38.11 49.15
C LEU A 339 70.47 37.50 47.85
N LYS A 340 70.69 36.20 47.61
CA LYS A 340 70.12 35.49 46.45
C LYS A 340 68.59 35.48 46.43
N HIS A 341 67.94 35.46 47.59
CA HIS A 341 66.49 35.56 47.69
C HIS A 341 66.00 36.94 47.23
N LEU A 342 66.59 38.01 47.76
CA LEU A 342 66.24 39.40 47.41
C LEU A 342 66.56 39.73 45.94
N GLU A 343 67.66 39.20 45.39
CA GLU A 343 67.97 39.27 43.96
C GLU A 343 66.90 38.56 43.12
N GLY A 344 66.48 37.36 43.53
CA GLY A 344 65.40 36.61 42.88
C GLY A 344 64.04 37.32 42.95
N GLU A 345 63.68 37.90 44.10
CA GLU A 345 62.47 38.70 44.26
C GLU A 345 62.49 39.95 43.38
N LEU A 346 63.61 40.69 43.34
CA LEU A 346 63.77 41.87 42.50
C LEU A 346 63.60 41.53 41.01
N VAL A 347 64.31 40.51 40.52
CA VAL A 347 64.21 40.03 39.14
C VAL A 347 62.78 39.56 38.82
N SER A 348 62.12 38.88 39.75
CA SER A 348 60.70 38.49 39.57
C SER A 348 59.78 39.72 39.48
N GLY A 349 60.06 40.77 40.25
CA GLY A 349 59.33 42.04 40.24
C GLY A 349 59.54 42.83 38.94
N ASP A 350 60.74 42.83 38.38
CA ASP A 350 61.00 43.42 37.06
C ASP A 350 60.29 42.64 35.94
N VAL A 351 60.40 41.31 35.92
CA VAL A 351 59.67 40.46 34.96
C VAL A 351 58.15 40.66 35.08
N LEU A 352 57.59 40.82 36.28
CA LEU A 352 56.17 41.13 36.47
C LEU A 352 55.81 42.54 35.96
N ARG A 353 56.66 43.56 36.19
CA ARG A 353 56.47 44.91 35.63
C ARG A 353 56.51 44.91 34.10
N ASP A 354 57.46 44.21 33.49
CA ASP A 354 57.59 44.14 32.03
C ASP A 354 56.44 43.36 31.39
N ASN A 355 55.97 42.28 32.01
CA ASN A 355 54.76 41.58 31.56
C ASN A 355 53.52 42.49 31.64
N LEU A 356 53.34 43.25 32.72
CA LEU A 356 52.24 44.20 32.86
C LEU A 356 52.34 45.36 31.85
N ASN A 357 53.55 45.86 31.57
CA ASN A 357 53.79 46.87 30.55
C ASN A 357 53.53 46.33 29.13
N PHE A 358 53.93 45.09 28.85
CA PHE A 358 53.67 44.42 27.57
C PHE A 358 52.17 44.21 27.32
N GLU A 359 51.45 43.67 28.31
CA GLU A 359 50.00 43.53 28.23
C GLU A 359 49.30 44.89 28.12
N LYS A 360 49.73 45.93 28.87
CA LYS A 360 49.23 47.30 28.70
C LYS A 360 49.44 47.84 27.28
N GLN A 361 50.61 47.63 26.67
CA GLN A 361 50.87 48.02 25.27
C GLN A 361 50.00 47.24 24.28
N LYS A 362 49.73 45.97 24.55
CA LYS A 362 48.86 45.09 23.74
C LYS A 362 47.40 45.52 23.83
N TYR A 363 46.90 45.88 25.03
CA TYR A 363 45.57 46.47 25.22
C TYR A 363 45.44 47.85 24.57
N LEU A 364 46.47 48.70 24.64
CA LEU A 364 46.49 49.99 23.94
C LEU A 364 46.39 49.79 22.41
N LYS A 365 47.23 48.94 21.83
CA LYS A 365 47.19 48.60 20.39
C LYS A 365 45.84 48.03 19.96
N PHE A 366 45.20 47.20 20.79
CA PHE A 366 43.84 46.72 20.54
C PHE A 366 42.81 47.85 20.58
N LEU A 367 42.91 48.77 21.54
CA LEU A 367 42.01 49.92 21.66
C LEU A 367 42.19 50.94 20.53
N ASP A 368 43.42 51.13 20.04
CA ASP A 368 43.71 51.92 18.84
C ASP A 368 43.05 51.27 17.59
N GLN A 369 43.24 49.96 17.38
CA GLN A 369 42.60 49.22 16.28
C GLN A 369 41.06 49.25 16.37
N LEU A 370 40.50 49.16 17.57
CA LEU A 370 39.06 49.23 17.80
C LEU A 370 38.52 50.64 17.49
N SER A 371 39.27 51.67 17.88
CA SER A 371 38.97 53.07 17.54
C SER A 371 38.96 53.29 16.03
N GLU A 372 39.95 52.75 15.31
CA GLU A 372 40.03 52.80 13.84
C GLU A 372 38.80 52.15 13.18
N LYS A 373 38.42 50.94 13.61
CA LYS A 373 37.24 50.26 13.02
C LYS A 373 35.93 50.98 13.35
N MET A 374 35.87 51.71 14.47
CA MET A 374 34.72 52.55 14.85
C MET A 374 34.73 53.96 14.24
N LYS A 375 35.84 54.35 13.58
CA LYS A 375 36.13 55.69 13.05
C LYS A 375 36.18 56.77 14.12
N LEU A 376 36.93 56.50 15.19
CA LEU A 376 37.13 57.37 16.36
C LEU A 376 38.54 57.96 16.43
N ASP A 377 39.41 57.71 15.45
CA ASP A 377 40.87 57.93 15.47
C ASP A 377 41.29 59.30 16.01
N GLN A 378 40.73 60.37 15.47
CA GLN A 378 41.01 61.74 15.91
C GLN A 378 40.64 61.98 17.38
N MET A 379 39.48 61.45 17.80
CA MET A 379 38.98 61.59 19.17
C MET A 379 39.77 60.70 20.14
N ALA A 380 40.19 59.51 19.71
CA ALA A 380 41.05 58.64 20.50
C ALA A 380 42.45 59.25 20.70
N ALA A 381 43.04 59.87 19.67
CA ALA A 381 44.35 60.52 19.75
C ALA A 381 44.43 61.58 20.86
N GLU A 382 43.34 62.32 21.10
CA GLU A 382 43.24 63.40 22.08
C GLU A 382 42.82 62.93 23.49
N LEU A 383 42.39 61.67 23.66
CA LEU A 383 41.84 61.13 24.91
C LEU A 383 42.79 60.15 25.63
N GLY A 384 42.76 60.22 26.97
CA GLY A 384 43.40 59.24 27.86
C GLY A 384 42.70 57.88 27.84
N PHE A 385 43.41 56.84 28.30
CA PHE A 385 43.01 55.43 28.20
C PHE A 385 41.57 55.14 28.65
N ASP A 386 41.18 55.66 29.82
CA ASP A 386 39.87 55.39 30.41
C ASP A 386 38.74 56.04 29.56
N MET A 387 38.93 57.30 29.15
CA MET A 387 37.97 58.03 28.32
C MET A 387 37.84 57.46 26.90
N ARG A 388 38.88 56.82 26.37
CA ARG A 388 38.80 56.09 25.09
C ARG A 388 37.83 54.90 25.19
N LEU A 389 37.78 54.20 26.32
CA LEU A 389 36.84 53.10 26.54
C LEU A 389 35.40 53.61 26.58
N ASP A 390 35.13 54.70 27.30
CA ASP A 390 33.79 55.32 27.36
C ASP A 390 33.29 55.78 25.98
N VAL A 391 34.16 56.40 25.17
CA VAL A 391 33.81 56.83 23.81
C VAL A 391 33.58 55.63 22.87
N VAL A 392 34.38 54.57 22.99
CA VAL A 392 34.18 53.29 22.28
C VAL A 392 32.85 52.63 22.67
N LEU A 393 32.47 52.65 23.95
CA LEU A 393 31.19 52.13 24.43
C LEU A 393 30.01 52.96 23.89
N ALA A 394 30.05 54.28 24.03
CA ALA A 394 29.01 55.18 23.52
C ALA A 394 28.83 55.06 22.00
N ARG A 395 29.94 54.89 21.26
CA ARG A 395 29.93 54.63 19.82
C ARG A 395 29.36 53.26 19.46
N THR A 396 29.66 52.23 20.26
CA THR A 396 29.07 50.89 20.10
C THR A 396 27.56 50.94 20.29
N GLU A 397 27.07 51.60 21.35
CA GLU A 397 25.63 51.81 21.56
C GLU A 397 24.97 52.57 20.40
N GLN A 398 25.62 53.61 19.88
CA GLN A 398 25.11 54.35 18.73
C GLN A 398 24.95 53.44 17.51
N LEU A 399 25.94 52.60 17.21
CA LEU A 399 25.91 51.66 16.09
C LEU A 399 24.80 50.61 16.28
N VAL A 400 24.65 50.04 17.48
CA VAL A 400 23.58 49.08 17.81
C VAL A 400 22.19 49.71 17.65
N ARG A 401 22.00 50.98 18.05
CA ARG A 401 20.74 51.71 17.86
C ARG A 401 20.44 51.96 16.37
N LEU A 402 21.46 52.34 15.58
CA LEU A 402 21.34 52.52 14.13
C LEU A 402 20.99 51.20 13.42
N GLU A 403 21.71 50.12 13.72
CA GLU A 403 21.42 48.79 13.18
C GLU A 403 20.01 48.31 13.57
N SER A 404 19.60 48.49 14.82
CA SER A 404 18.24 48.18 15.28
C SER A 404 17.17 48.94 14.48
N SER A 405 17.40 50.23 14.18
CA SER A 405 16.48 51.03 13.36
C SER A 405 16.40 50.53 11.91
N ALA A 406 17.55 50.20 11.30
CA ALA A 406 17.61 49.63 9.95
C ALA A 406 16.99 48.23 9.88
N VAL A 407 17.09 47.41 10.94
CA VAL A 407 16.42 46.11 11.04
C VAL A 407 14.90 46.28 11.14
N ILE A 408 14.41 47.28 11.87
CA ILE A 408 12.97 47.60 11.96
C ILE A 408 12.43 48.10 10.61
N GLU A 409 13.17 48.96 9.90
CA GLU A 409 12.82 49.41 8.56
C GLU A 409 12.81 48.24 7.56
N ASN A 410 13.88 47.44 7.51
CA ASN A 410 13.96 46.26 6.65
C ASN A 410 12.86 45.24 6.95
N LYS A 411 12.52 45.01 8.22
CA LYS A 411 11.37 44.17 8.63
C LYS A 411 10.04 44.74 8.11
N THR A 412 9.88 46.06 8.10
CA THR A 412 8.69 46.75 7.57
C THR A 412 8.62 46.65 6.05
N ILE A 413 9.73 46.87 5.34
CA ILE A 413 9.85 46.68 3.89
C ILE A 413 9.56 45.21 3.52
N ALA A 414 10.19 44.25 4.20
CA ALA A 414 9.99 42.82 3.99
C ALA A 414 8.53 42.40 4.22
N HIS A 415 7.86 42.90 5.27
CA HIS A 415 6.45 42.63 5.50
C HIS A 415 5.55 43.26 4.42
N ASN A 416 5.87 44.47 3.93
CA ASN A 416 5.16 45.09 2.82
C ASN A 416 5.36 44.33 1.49
N LEU A 417 6.56 43.81 1.23
CA LEU A 417 6.85 42.92 0.09
C LEU A 417 6.13 41.58 0.22
N GLN A 418 6.13 40.96 1.41
CA GLN A 418 5.38 39.75 1.71
C GLN A 418 3.87 39.94 1.49
N ARG A 419 3.33 41.10 1.86
CA ARG A 419 1.93 41.47 1.60
C ARG A 419 1.64 41.61 0.11
N LYS A 420 2.50 42.32 -0.64
CA LYS A 420 2.41 42.43 -2.11
C LYS A 420 2.47 41.06 -2.79
N LEU A 421 3.42 40.21 -2.40
CA LEU A 421 3.58 38.84 -2.89
C LEU A 421 2.33 38.00 -2.60
N LYS A 422 1.76 38.09 -1.39
CA LYS A 422 0.51 37.39 -1.04
C LYS A 422 -0.66 37.85 -1.92
N THR A 423 -0.79 39.16 -2.20
CA THR A 423 -1.83 39.67 -3.11
C THR A 423 -1.62 39.26 -4.58
N GLN A 424 -0.37 39.24 -5.06
CA GLN A 424 -0.05 38.76 -6.41
C GLN A 424 -0.28 37.26 -6.55
N LYS A 425 0.08 36.46 -5.53
CA LYS A 425 -0.18 35.02 -5.49
C LYS A 425 -1.68 34.73 -5.53
N ALA A 426 -2.50 35.39 -4.70
CA ALA A 426 -3.95 35.22 -4.75
C ALA A 426 -4.57 35.65 -6.11
N SER A 427 -4.02 36.69 -6.76
CA SER A 427 -4.44 37.09 -8.12
C SER A 427 -4.03 36.06 -9.19
N LEU A 428 -2.88 35.40 -9.04
CA LEU A 428 -2.44 34.32 -9.91
C LEU A 428 -3.29 33.07 -9.72
N GLU A 429 -3.51 32.64 -8.47
CA GLU A 429 -4.35 31.48 -8.11
C GLU A 429 -5.79 31.66 -8.64
N SER A 430 -6.37 32.85 -8.54
CA SER A 430 -7.68 33.20 -9.12
C SER A 430 -7.70 33.08 -10.65
N LYS A 431 -6.64 33.53 -11.34
CA LYS A 431 -6.52 33.41 -12.81
C LYS A 431 -6.29 31.96 -13.25
N GLU A 432 -5.48 31.19 -12.52
CA GLU A 432 -5.23 29.78 -12.79
C GLU A 432 -6.50 28.94 -12.59
N LEU A 433 -7.26 29.23 -11.52
CA LEU A 433 -8.58 28.65 -11.28
C LEU A 433 -9.53 28.95 -12.44
N HIS A 434 -9.65 30.21 -12.88
CA HIS A 434 -10.45 30.57 -14.06
C HIS A 434 -10.00 29.84 -15.34
N MET A 435 -8.69 29.71 -15.58
CA MET A 435 -8.15 28.93 -16.71
C MET A 435 -8.48 27.43 -16.59
N SER A 436 -8.52 26.87 -15.38
CA SER A 436 -8.94 25.48 -15.14
C SER A 436 -10.44 25.28 -15.40
N LEU A 437 -11.28 26.25 -15.03
CA LEU A 437 -12.72 26.24 -15.32
C LEU A 437 -12.98 26.30 -16.83
N LEU A 438 -12.28 27.18 -17.56
CA LEU A 438 -12.38 27.28 -19.01
C LEU A 438 -11.94 25.97 -19.70
N ARG A 439 -10.77 25.41 -19.32
CA ARG A 439 -10.28 24.11 -19.85
C ARG A 439 -11.30 23.00 -19.59
N ARG A 440 -11.86 22.92 -18.39
CA ARG A 440 -12.90 21.95 -18.04
C ARG A 440 -14.17 22.12 -18.87
N LYS A 441 -14.63 23.36 -19.12
CA LYS A 441 -15.82 23.58 -19.96
C LYS A 441 -15.57 23.29 -21.44
N ILE A 442 -14.36 23.54 -21.95
CA ILE A 442 -13.94 23.11 -23.30
C ILE A 442 -14.02 21.58 -23.42
N ALA A 443 -13.37 20.85 -22.50
CA ALA A 443 -13.40 19.38 -22.50
C ALA A 443 -14.83 18.81 -22.41
N GLN A 444 -15.71 19.41 -21.59
CA GLN A 444 -17.12 19.05 -21.54
C GLN A 444 -17.84 19.30 -22.88
N LEU A 445 -17.61 20.44 -23.55
CA LEU A 445 -18.23 20.72 -24.85
C LEU A 445 -17.71 19.79 -25.96
N GLU A 446 -16.45 19.36 -25.86
CA GLU A 446 -15.85 18.35 -26.75
C GLU A 446 -16.45 16.95 -26.50
N GLU A 447 -16.59 16.53 -25.24
CA GLU A 447 -17.27 15.28 -24.86
C GLU A 447 -18.75 15.28 -25.29
N GLU A 448 -19.50 16.35 -24.98
CA GLU A 448 -20.89 16.51 -25.43
C GLU A 448 -20.98 16.45 -26.97
N LYS A 449 -20.00 16.98 -27.71
CA LYS A 449 -19.92 16.91 -29.18
C LYS A 449 -19.65 15.48 -29.64
N HIS A 450 -18.69 14.78 -29.04
CA HIS A 450 -18.40 13.37 -29.36
C HIS A 450 -19.61 12.47 -29.12
N VAL A 451 -20.32 12.64 -27.99
CA VAL A 451 -21.56 11.91 -27.69
C VAL A 451 -22.67 12.23 -28.71
N ARG A 452 -22.86 13.50 -29.09
CA ARG A 452 -23.82 13.88 -30.15
C ARG A 452 -23.48 13.22 -31.50
N THR A 453 -22.20 13.13 -31.85
CA THR A 453 -21.75 12.45 -33.08
C THR A 453 -21.95 10.93 -33.00
N ALA A 454 -21.64 10.30 -31.86
CA ALA A 454 -21.87 8.86 -31.67
C ALA A 454 -23.36 8.50 -31.76
N LEU A 455 -24.23 9.24 -31.06
CA LEU A 455 -25.68 9.06 -31.12
C LEU A 455 -26.26 9.28 -32.53
N ALA A 456 -25.65 10.12 -33.37
CA ALA A 456 -26.05 10.28 -34.76
C ALA A 456 -25.70 9.02 -35.58
N VAL A 457 -24.50 8.46 -35.41
CA VAL A 457 -24.08 7.21 -36.06
C VAL A 457 -24.95 6.04 -35.61
N GLU A 458 -25.17 5.85 -34.31
CA GLU A 458 -26.06 4.82 -33.76
C GLU A 458 -27.50 4.95 -34.32
N ARG A 459 -28.01 6.17 -34.46
CA ARG A 459 -29.34 6.43 -35.04
C ARG A 459 -29.40 6.05 -36.52
N ASP A 460 -28.35 6.26 -37.29
CA ASP A 460 -28.30 5.91 -38.71
C ASP A 460 -28.06 4.40 -38.91
N GLU A 461 -27.29 3.75 -38.04
CA GLU A 461 -27.19 2.28 -37.98
C GLU A 461 -28.52 1.62 -37.57
N ALA A 462 -29.23 2.18 -36.59
CA ALA A 462 -30.58 1.76 -36.18
C ALA A 462 -31.62 1.92 -37.32
N GLN A 463 -31.54 3.01 -38.09
CA GLN A 463 -32.34 3.17 -39.30
C GLN A 463 -31.96 2.14 -40.38
N LEU A 464 -30.67 1.86 -40.57
CA LEU A 464 -30.20 0.91 -41.57
C LEU A 464 -30.61 -0.53 -41.22
N THR A 465 -30.52 -0.92 -39.95
CA THR A 465 -30.99 -2.22 -39.45
C THR A 465 -32.52 -2.34 -39.52
N THR A 466 -33.26 -1.29 -39.15
CA THR A 466 -34.73 -1.24 -39.34
C THR A 466 -35.11 -1.45 -40.81
N ARG A 467 -34.45 -0.76 -41.75
CA ARG A 467 -34.66 -0.94 -43.21
C ARG A 467 -34.28 -2.33 -43.71
N LYS A 468 -33.30 -3.01 -43.08
CA LYS A 468 -32.94 -4.42 -43.39
C LYS A 468 -34.00 -5.39 -42.86
N LEU A 469 -34.43 -5.23 -41.60
CA LEU A 469 -35.46 -6.04 -40.96
C LEU A 469 -36.80 -5.91 -41.67
N GLN A 470 -37.20 -4.69 -42.06
CA GLN A 470 -38.42 -4.46 -42.83
C GLN A 470 -38.40 -5.24 -44.16
N LYS A 471 -37.28 -5.21 -44.90
CA LYS A 471 -37.09 -6.01 -46.12
C LYS A 471 -37.03 -7.52 -45.88
N GLN A 472 -36.70 -7.99 -44.67
CA GLN A 472 -36.81 -9.39 -44.29
C GLN A 472 -38.25 -9.76 -43.95
N VAL A 473 -38.99 -8.91 -43.23
CA VAL A 473 -40.43 -9.09 -42.96
C VAL A 473 -41.22 -9.12 -44.27
N GLU A 474 -40.95 -8.21 -45.21
CA GLU A 474 -41.57 -8.21 -46.55
C GLU A 474 -41.30 -9.48 -47.38
N ARG A 475 -40.19 -10.20 -47.11
CA ARG A 475 -39.87 -11.50 -47.74
C ARG A 475 -40.58 -12.64 -47.02
N LEU A 476 -40.43 -12.71 -45.70
CA LEU A 476 -41.07 -13.71 -44.85
C LEU A 476 -42.60 -13.66 -44.94
N GLN A 477 -43.21 -12.49 -45.16
CA GLN A 477 -44.64 -12.36 -45.44
C GLN A 477 -45.05 -12.99 -46.79
N LYS A 478 -44.22 -12.85 -47.83
CA LYS A 478 -44.46 -13.46 -49.15
C LYS A 478 -44.25 -14.97 -49.10
N GLU A 479 -43.17 -15.40 -48.46
CA GLU A 479 -42.89 -16.82 -48.20
C GLU A 479 -44.00 -17.45 -47.35
N LEU A 480 -44.50 -16.74 -46.32
CA LEU A 480 -45.65 -17.18 -45.52
C LEU A 480 -46.95 -17.25 -46.34
N SER A 481 -47.20 -16.35 -47.29
CA SER A 481 -48.35 -16.46 -48.21
C SER A 481 -48.27 -17.75 -49.02
N VAL A 482 -47.14 -17.99 -49.70
CA VAL A 482 -46.91 -19.22 -50.50
C VAL A 482 -46.95 -20.48 -49.62
N CYS A 483 -46.46 -20.42 -48.38
CA CYS A 483 -46.59 -21.50 -47.42
C CYS A 483 -48.04 -21.70 -46.93
N GLN A 484 -48.84 -20.65 -46.78
CA GLN A 484 -50.26 -20.76 -46.44
C GLN A 484 -51.06 -21.34 -47.61
N GLU A 485 -50.81 -20.89 -48.83
CA GLU A 485 -51.39 -21.42 -50.08
C GLU A 485 -51.11 -22.92 -50.20
N SER A 486 -49.84 -23.34 -50.12
CA SER A 486 -49.47 -24.77 -50.14
C SER A 486 -49.98 -25.55 -48.92
N ASN A 487 -50.16 -24.93 -47.75
CA ASN A 487 -50.78 -25.57 -46.58
C ASN A 487 -52.28 -25.79 -46.78
N THR A 488 -52.99 -24.88 -47.47
CA THR A 488 -54.39 -25.11 -47.85
C THR A 488 -54.52 -26.21 -48.91
N GLU A 489 -53.60 -26.26 -49.88
CA GLU A 489 -53.53 -27.34 -50.87
C GLU A 489 -53.24 -28.71 -50.22
N LEU A 490 -52.27 -28.76 -49.29
CA LEU A 490 -51.93 -29.97 -48.53
C LEU A 490 -53.04 -30.38 -47.57
N LYS A 491 -53.82 -29.44 -47.01
CA LYS A 491 -55.02 -29.75 -46.21
C LYS A 491 -56.13 -30.37 -47.04
N ALA A 492 -56.34 -29.91 -48.28
CA ALA A 492 -57.26 -30.58 -49.20
C ALA A 492 -56.79 -32.02 -49.47
N LYS A 493 -55.54 -32.20 -49.92
CA LYS A 493 -54.94 -33.53 -50.15
C LYS A 493 -54.96 -34.43 -48.91
N LEU A 494 -54.82 -33.87 -47.71
CA LEU A 494 -54.90 -34.62 -46.45
C LEU A 494 -56.35 -35.00 -46.10
N ALA A 495 -57.34 -34.15 -46.41
CA ALA A 495 -58.75 -34.51 -46.28
C ALA A 495 -59.07 -35.70 -47.21
N ASP A 496 -58.70 -35.61 -48.49
CA ASP A 496 -58.83 -36.71 -49.47
C ASP A 496 -58.16 -38.00 -48.97
N THR A 497 -56.92 -37.88 -48.47
CA THR A 497 -56.15 -39.01 -47.91
C THR A 497 -56.79 -39.57 -46.64
N SER A 498 -57.44 -38.74 -45.82
CA SER A 498 -58.14 -39.18 -44.61
C SER A 498 -59.42 -39.95 -44.95
N GLU A 499 -60.15 -39.54 -45.98
CA GLU A 499 -61.32 -40.26 -46.50
C GLU A 499 -60.91 -41.63 -47.06
N LEU A 500 -59.79 -41.69 -47.80
CA LEU A 500 -59.19 -42.95 -48.24
C LEU A 500 -58.75 -43.83 -47.05
N LYS A 501 -58.10 -43.25 -46.03
CA LYS A 501 -57.64 -44.00 -44.85
C LYS A 501 -58.80 -44.54 -44.01
N ILE A 502 -59.92 -43.83 -43.90
CA ILE A 502 -61.14 -44.35 -43.24
C ILE A 502 -61.60 -45.63 -43.94
N LYS A 503 -61.74 -45.59 -45.27
CA LYS A 503 -62.09 -46.76 -46.10
C LYS A 503 -61.08 -47.91 -45.92
N THR A 504 -59.79 -47.62 -45.82
CA THR A 504 -58.75 -48.64 -45.54
C THR A 504 -58.84 -49.20 -44.11
N LEU A 505 -59.20 -48.41 -43.10
CA LEU A 505 -59.37 -48.89 -41.71
C LEU A 505 -60.62 -49.74 -41.55
N GLU A 506 -61.71 -49.42 -42.24
CA GLU A 506 -62.92 -50.24 -42.33
C GLU A 506 -62.60 -51.62 -42.94
N GLN A 507 -61.83 -51.64 -44.04
CA GLN A 507 -61.29 -52.86 -44.64
C GLN A 507 -60.35 -53.62 -43.68
N THR A 508 -59.45 -52.92 -42.99
CA THR A 508 -58.46 -53.55 -42.09
C THR A 508 -59.12 -54.18 -40.87
N LYS A 509 -60.15 -53.54 -40.29
CA LYS A 509 -60.90 -54.11 -39.16
C LYS A 509 -61.57 -55.43 -39.54
N ALA A 510 -62.18 -55.50 -40.72
CA ALA A 510 -62.76 -56.74 -41.24
C ALA A 510 -61.70 -57.86 -41.36
N ILE A 511 -60.47 -57.53 -41.75
CA ILE A 511 -59.35 -58.49 -41.82
C ILE A 511 -58.86 -58.91 -40.41
N GLU A 512 -58.79 -57.98 -39.45
CA GLU A 512 -58.33 -58.29 -38.09
C GLU A 512 -59.32 -59.20 -37.33
N ASP A 513 -60.62 -58.96 -37.47
CA ASP A 513 -61.65 -59.79 -36.84
C ASP A 513 -61.68 -61.21 -37.47
N LEU A 514 -61.36 -61.34 -38.76
CA LEU A 514 -61.07 -62.64 -39.39
C LEU A 514 -59.81 -63.29 -38.80
N SER A 515 -58.69 -62.55 -38.63
CA SER A 515 -57.45 -63.10 -38.05
C SER A 515 -57.61 -63.56 -36.59
N LYS A 516 -58.39 -62.85 -35.77
CA LYS A 516 -58.71 -63.27 -34.39
C LYS A 516 -59.50 -64.57 -34.33
N SER A 517 -60.22 -64.94 -35.39
CA SER A 517 -60.86 -66.26 -35.48
C SER A 517 -59.85 -67.36 -35.79
N ARG A 518 -58.89 -67.10 -36.69
CA ARG A 518 -57.76 -68.00 -37.03
C ARG A 518 -56.91 -68.32 -35.80
N ASP A 519 -56.47 -67.31 -35.06
CA ASP A 519 -55.48 -67.50 -33.97
C ASP A 519 -56.05 -68.28 -32.77
N LYS A 520 -57.38 -68.28 -32.61
CA LYS A 520 -58.09 -69.13 -31.65
C LYS A 520 -58.07 -70.60 -32.06
N LEU A 521 -58.10 -70.91 -33.36
CA LEU A 521 -57.99 -72.27 -33.88
C LEU A 521 -56.55 -72.79 -33.70
N GLU A 522 -55.54 -71.98 -34.04
CA GLU A 522 -54.12 -72.35 -33.92
C GLU A 522 -53.75 -72.73 -32.47
N LYS A 523 -54.17 -71.93 -31.47
CA LYS A 523 -53.90 -72.21 -30.04
C LYS A 523 -54.63 -73.44 -29.48
N MET A 524 -55.67 -73.94 -30.14
CA MET A 524 -56.29 -75.22 -29.76
C MET A 524 -55.50 -76.41 -30.33
N LYS A 525 -54.86 -76.25 -31.50
CA LYS A 525 -53.94 -77.23 -32.08
C LYS A 525 -52.65 -77.37 -31.27
N GLU A 526 -51.96 -76.26 -30.97
CA GLU A 526 -50.65 -76.29 -30.25
C GLU A 526 -50.72 -77.06 -28.91
N LYS A 527 -51.83 -76.92 -28.17
CA LYS A 527 -52.03 -77.61 -26.89
C LYS A 527 -52.14 -79.12 -27.03
N ALA A 528 -52.73 -79.62 -28.12
CA ALA A 528 -52.81 -81.04 -28.40
C ALA A 528 -51.43 -81.61 -28.78
N GLU A 529 -50.63 -80.85 -29.55
CA GLU A 529 -49.27 -81.23 -29.95
C GLU A 529 -48.33 -81.35 -28.72
N GLN A 530 -48.44 -80.45 -27.74
CA GLN A 530 -47.62 -80.50 -26.52
C GLN A 530 -47.92 -81.72 -25.64
N GLN A 531 -49.20 -82.08 -25.45
CA GLN A 531 -49.60 -83.25 -24.65
C GLN A 531 -49.11 -84.57 -25.30
N LEU A 532 -49.08 -84.62 -26.64
CA LEU A 532 -48.57 -85.78 -27.38
C LEU A 532 -47.07 -86.00 -27.15
N MET A 533 -46.30 -84.91 -26.99
CA MET A 533 -44.85 -84.98 -26.82
C MET A 533 -44.39 -85.45 -25.43
N SER A 534 -45.08 -85.05 -24.35
CA SER A 534 -44.66 -85.42 -22.99
C SER A 534 -44.76 -86.92 -22.72
N VAL A 535 -45.85 -87.55 -23.17
CA VAL A 535 -46.09 -89.00 -23.04
C VAL A 535 -45.01 -89.81 -23.78
N LYS A 536 -44.45 -89.27 -24.88
CA LYS A 536 -43.38 -89.92 -25.63
C LYS A 536 -42.06 -89.96 -24.84
N SER A 537 -41.68 -88.86 -24.19
CA SER A 537 -40.41 -88.77 -23.46
C SER A 537 -40.31 -89.67 -22.23
N GLU A 538 -41.44 -89.97 -21.55
CA GLU A 538 -41.43 -90.88 -20.40
C GLU A 538 -41.06 -92.31 -20.82
N LEU A 539 -41.60 -92.78 -21.95
CA LEU A 539 -41.35 -94.12 -22.48
C LEU A 539 -39.87 -94.39 -22.75
N ASP A 540 -39.19 -93.45 -23.43
CA ASP A 540 -37.78 -93.56 -23.83
C ASP A 540 -36.84 -93.76 -22.61
N THR A 541 -37.18 -93.20 -21.44
CA THR A 541 -36.37 -93.35 -20.21
C THR A 541 -36.38 -94.79 -19.68
N THR A 542 -37.55 -95.45 -19.71
CA THR A 542 -37.71 -96.83 -19.20
C THR A 542 -36.96 -97.87 -20.03
N GLU A 543 -36.66 -97.57 -21.30
CA GLU A 543 -35.85 -98.45 -22.17
C GLU A 543 -34.33 -98.36 -21.87
N HIS A 544 -33.88 -97.37 -21.09
CA HIS A 544 -32.46 -97.14 -20.82
C HIS A 544 -31.95 -97.94 -19.62
N GLU A 545 -32.63 -97.87 -18.48
CA GLU A 545 -32.23 -98.56 -17.24
C GLU A 545 -32.09 -100.09 -17.45
N ALA A 546 -33.02 -100.68 -18.21
CA ALA A 546 -33.03 -102.11 -18.54
C ALA A 546 -31.79 -102.60 -19.32
N LYS A 547 -30.97 -101.70 -19.87
CA LYS A 547 -29.73 -102.05 -20.60
C LYS A 547 -28.51 -102.13 -19.70
N GLU A 548 -28.42 -101.31 -18.64
CA GLU A 548 -27.23 -101.28 -17.76
C GLU A 548 -27.07 -102.56 -16.93
N ASP A 549 -28.16 -103.10 -16.39
CA ASP A 549 -28.11 -104.31 -15.54
C ASP A 549 -27.53 -105.53 -16.25
N LYS A 550 -27.72 -105.60 -17.57
CA LYS A 550 -27.20 -106.68 -18.41
C LYS A 550 -25.68 -106.67 -18.51
N GLU A 551 -25.05 -105.49 -18.45
CA GLU A 551 -23.60 -105.35 -18.59
C GLU A 551 -22.87 -105.69 -17.27
N ARG A 552 -23.50 -105.42 -16.11
CA ARG A 552 -22.96 -105.80 -14.78
C ARG A 552 -22.65 -107.29 -14.66
N ALA A 553 -23.51 -108.16 -15.19
CA ALA A 553 -23.33 -109.61 -15.12
C ALA A 553 -22.10 -110.11 -15.90
N ARG A 554 -21.69 -109.39 -16.95
CA ARG A 554 -20.61 -109.75 -17.88
C ARG A 554 -19.23 -109.72 -17.20
N ASN A 555 -18.97 -108.66 -16.45
CA ASN A 555 -17.67 -108.37 -15.83
C ASN A 555 -17.24 -109.40 -14.77
N MET A 556 -18.19 -110.14 -14.19
CA MET A 556 -17.90 -111.09 -13.10
C MET A 556 -17.26 -112.40 -13.59
N ILE A 557 -17.53 -112.82 -14.82
CA ILE A 557 -16.94 -114.02 -15.43
C ILE A 557 -15.44 -113.81 -15.72
N ASP A 558 -15.10 -112.57 -16.11
CA ASP A 558 -13.75 -112.14 -16.46
C ASP A 558 -12.75 -112.29 -15.31
N VAL A 559 -13.21 -112.22 -14.06
CA VAL A 559 -12.37 -112.39 -12.85
C VAL A 559 -11.81 -113.81 -12.78
N VAL A 560 -12.67 -114.82 -12.93
CA VAL A 560 -12.30 -116.25 -12.86
C VAL A 560 -11.25 -116.62 -13.92
N THR A 561 -11.26 -115.95 -15.07
CA THR A 561 -10.28 -116.16 -16.14
C THR A 561 -8.85 -115.70 -15.77
N ARG A 562 -8.68 -114.86 -14.74
CA ARG A 562 -7.35 -114.32 -14.35
C ARG A 562 -6.54 -115.29 -13.47
N ASP A 563 -7.18 -116.05 -12.59
CA ASP A 563 -6.46 -116.90 -11.62
C ASP A 563 -5.74 -118.08 -12.30
N VAL A 564 -6.32 -118.62 -13.39
CA VAL A 564 -5.73 -119.67 -14.23
C VAL A 564 -4.42 -119.20 -14.88
N LYS A 565 -4.30 -117.90 -15.19
CA LYS A 565 -3.08 -117.30 -15.78
C LYS A 565 -1.89 -117.33 -14.81
N THR A 566 -2.13 -117.24 -13.50
CA THR A 566 -1.09 -117.19 -12.47
C THR A 566 -0.33 -118.51 -12.32
N LEU A 567 -1.04 -119.64 -12.26
CA LEU A 567 -0.44 -120.97 -12.08
C LEU A 567 0.53 -121.37 -13.20
N LYS A 568 0.28 -120.93 -14.44
CA LYS A 568 1.15 -121.24 -15.58
C LYS A 568 2.55 -120.60 -15.47
N LYS A 569 2.64 -119.43 -14.84
CA LYS A 569 3.87 -118.62 -14.77
C LYS A 569 4.99 -119.27 -13.95
N SER A 570 4.63 -120.15 -13.01
CA SER A 570 5.56 -120.95 -12.19
C SER A 570 6.36 -121.99 -12.99
N LEU A 571 5.90 -122.38 -14.19
CA LEU A 571 6.56 -123.42 -15.01
C LEU A 571 7.76 -122.88 -15.80
N GLU A 572 7.67 -121.64 -16.29
CA GLU A 572 8.69 -120.94 -17.09
C GLU A 572 10.01 -120.69 -16.31
N GLU A 573 10.00 -120.91 -15.00
CA GLU A 573 11.15 -120.78 -14.09
C GLU A 573 12.07 -122.03 -14.08
N ALA A 574 11.56 -123.19 -14.51
CA ALA A 574 12.31 -124.43 -14.54
C ALA A 574 13.24 -124.49 -15.77
N GLU A 575 12.67 -124.24 -16.95
CA GLU A 575 13.32 -124.29 -18.27
C GLU A 575 14.54 -123.36 -18.38
N LYS A 576 14.52 -122.22 -17.68
CA LYS A 576 15.65 -121.27 -17.59
C LYS A 576 16.95 -121.89 -17.03
N ARG A 577 16.90 -122.99 -16.27
CA ARG A 577 18.10 -123.67 -15.76
C ARG A 577 18.83 -124.50 -16.82
N GLU A 578 18.08 -125.15 -17.71
CA GLU A 578 18.65 -126.07 -18.72
C GLU A 578 19.60 -125.33 -19.67
N LYS A 579 19.23 -124.09 -20.02
CA LYS A 579 20.00 -123.20 -20.89
C LYS A 579 21.46 -123.00 -20.43
N GLN A 580 21.73 -123.03 -19.12
CA GLN A 580 23.07 -122.79 -18.56
C GLN A 580 24.10 -123.90 -18.86
N LEU A 581 23.65 -125.12 -19.17
CA LEU A 581 24.57 -126.25 -19.44
C LEU A 581 25.04 -126.30 -20.90
N VAL A 582 24.22 -125.80 -21.84
CA VAL A 582 24.55 -125.77 -23.27
C VAL A 582 25.72 -124.83 -23.53
N ASP A 583 25.71 -123.64 -22.91
CA ASP A 583 26.76 -122.61 -23.06
C ASP A 583 28.16 -123.14 -22.68
N PHE A 584 28.25 -123.99 -21.64
CA PHE A 584 29.53 -124.59 -21.20
C PHE A 584 30.13 -125.54 -22.26
N ARG A 585 29.30 -126.27 -23.01
CA ARG A 585 29.77 -127.17 -24.08
C ARG A 585 30.43 -126.39 -25.23
N GLU A 586 29.95 -125.18 -25.50
CA GLU A 586 30.55 -124.31 -26.52
C GLU A 586 31.96 -123.83 -26.09
N VAL A 587 32.14 -123.46 -24.81
CA VAL A 587 33.43 -122.97 -24.30
C VAL A 587 34.55 -124.00 -24.44
N VAL A 588 34.33 -125.25 -24.01
CA VAL A 588 35.36 -126.32 -24.08
C VAL A 588 35.75 -126.61 -25.53
N SER A 589 34.77 -126.64 -26.43
CA SER A 589 35.01 -126.88 -27.85
C SER A 589 35.94 -125.81 -28.47
N LYS A 590 35.79 -124.53 -28.06
CA LYS A 590 36.64 -123.40 -28.48
C LYS A 590 38.11 -123.53 -28.05
N MET A 591 38.38 -124.19 -26.93
CA MET A 591 39.73 -124.24 -26.34
C MET A 591 40.65 -125.32 -26.94
N LEU A 592 40.10 -126.36 -27.56
CA LEU A 592 40.87 -127.53 -28.01
C LEU A 592 41.49 -127.39 -29.42
N GLY A 593 41.52 -126.18 -29.99
CA GLY A 593 41.94 -125.95 -31.39
C GLY A 593 40.96 -126.50 -32.44
N LEU A 594 39.94 -127.25 -32.00
CA LEU A 594 38.75 -127.59 -32.75
C LEU A 594 37.97 -126.32 -33.04
N HIS A 595 37.91 -125.89 -34.31
CA HIS A 595 36.94 -124.88 -34.69
C HIS A 595 35.54 -125.48 -34.57
N ILE A 596 34.74 -124.92 -33.66
CA ILE A 596 33.52 -125.56 -33.14
C ILE A 596 32.56 -125.95 -34.25
N SER A 597 32.43 -127.25 -34.45
CA SER A 597 31.21 -127.84 -34.99
C SER A 597 30.20 -128.06 -33.86
N SER A 598 28.93 -127.75 -34.17
CA SER A 598 27.74 -128.58 -33.91
C SER A 598 27.53 -129.29 -32.54
N LEU A 599 26.30 -129.25 -32.06
CA LEU A 599 25.70 -130.40 -31.37
C LEU A 599 24.93 -131.19 -32.43
N ALA A 600 25.47 -132.20 -33.10
CA ALA A 600 26.76 -132.89 -32.97
C ALA A 600 27.53 -132.86 -34.32
N LEU A 601 28.87 -132.92 -34.46
CA LEU A 601 30.01 -133.11 -33.54
C LEU A 601 29.68 -134.00 -32.33
N PRO A 602 29.72 -135.33 -32.50
CA PRO A 602 29.56 -136.26 -31.39
C PRO A 602 30.74 -136.14 -30.44
N ASP A 603 30.55 -136.41 -29.15
CA ASP A 603 31.63 -136.24 -28.16
C ASP A 603 32.87 -137.07 -28.50
N TYR A 604 32.69 -138.18 -29.26
CA TYR A 604 33.79 -138.98 -29.80
C TYR A 604 34.77 -138.17 -30.68
N GLU A 605 34.39 -137.10 -31.39
CA GLU A 605 35.35 -136.32 -32.20
C GLU A 605 36.06 -135.21 -31.41
N ILE A 606 35.43 -134.67 -30.36
CA ILE A 606 36.16 -133.88 -29.35
C ILE A 606 37.22 -134.79 -28.71
N ILE A 607 36.80 -136.00 -28.34
CA ILE A 607 37.68 -137.06 -27.86
C ILE A 607 38.71 -137.47 -28.92
N LYS A 608 38.42 -137.54 -30.23
CA LYS A 608 39.35 -138.03 -31.28
C LYS A 608 40.42 -137.01 -31.70
N CYS A 609 40.21 -135.73 -31.41
CA CYS A 609 41.25 -134.71 -31.52
C CYS A 609 42.04 -134.58 -30.21
N LEU A 610 41.41 -134.75 -29.04
CA LEU A 610 42.11 -135.03 -27.80
C LEU A 610 43.00 -136.28 -27.94
N GLU A 611 42.53 -137.39 -28.51
CA GLU A 611 43.27 -138.63 -28.77
C GLU A 611 44.43 -138.43 -29.73
N ARG A 612 44.36 -137.47 -30.67
CA ARG A 612 45.50 -137.14 -31.55
C ARG A 612 46.58 -136.33 -30.81
N LEU A 613 46.18 -135.41 -29.93
CA LEU A 613 47.10 -134.81 -28.96
C LEU A 613 47.63 -135.86 -27.96
N ILE A 614 46.82 -136.85 -27.59
CA ILE A 614 47.13 -137.84 -26.54
C ILE A 614 48.00 -139.00 -27.04
N HIS A 615 47.93 -139.34 -28.32
CA HIS A 615 48.94 -140.15 -29.01
C HIS A 615 50.24 -139.36 -29.27
N SER A 616 50.31 -138.08 -28.89
CA SER A 616 51.57 -137.36 -28.67
C SER A 616 51.92 -137.24 -27.16
N HIS A 617 51.01 -136.79 -26.28
CA HIS A 617 51.18 -136.72 -24.79
C HIS A 617 49.83 -136.73 -23.99
N GLN A 618 49.73 -137.44 -22.85
CA GLN A 618 48.49 -137.75 -22.08
C GLN A 618 48.11 -136.74 -20.91
N HIS A 619 46.78 -136.59 -20.53
CA HIS A 619 46.13 -136.16 -19.20
C HIS A 619 45.48 -134.69 -18.86
N HIS A 620 44.11 -134.47 -18.58
CA HIS A 620 43.31 -133.42 -17.71
C HIS A 620 41.97 -132.55 -18.11
N PHE A 621 41.34 -131.58 -17.30
CA PHE A 621 39.82 -131.20 -17.18
C PHE A 621 39.26 -129.77 -16.56
N VAL A 622 37.88 -129.47 -16.42
CA VAL A 622 37.02 -128.46 -15.53
C VAL A 622 36.52 -126.97 -15.98
N THR A 623 35.49 -126.10 -15.55
CA THR A 623 34.01 -125.97 -14.99
C THR A 623 33.37 -124.46 -14.89
N CYS A 624 32.06 -124.09 -14.50
CA CYS A 624 31.35 -122.69 -14.53
C CYS A 624 30.06 -122.31 -13.58
N ALA A 625 29.39 -121.07 -13.55
CA ALA A 625 28.22 -120.54 -12.63
C ALA A 625 27.31 -119.21 -12.98
N CYS A 626 26.17 -118.78 -12.26
CA CYS A 626 25.27 -117.51 -12.43
C CYS A 626 24.06 -117.17 -11.38
N LEU A 627 23.09 -116.19 -11.58
CA LEU A 627 21.79 -115.80 -10.81
C LEU A 627 20.84 -114.74 -11.57
N LYS A 628 19.53 -114.30 -11.39
CA LYS A 628 18.22 -114.33 -10.56
C LYS A 628 17.90 -113.29 -9.40
N ASP A 629 16.68 -112.73 -9.03
CA ASP A 629 15.27 -112.43 -9.58
C ASP A 629 14.27 -111.54 -8.66
N VAL A 630 12.93 -111.34 -8.98
CA VAL A 630 11.81 -110.52 -8.29
C VAL A 630 10.71 -111.32 -7.50
N THR A 631 9.87 -110.71 -6.61
CA THR A 631 8.65 -111.26 -5.91
C THR A 631 7.38 -110.36 -6.05
N THR A 632 6.06 -110.66 -5.85
CA THR A 632 5.16 -111.70 -5.21
C THR A 632 4.81 -111.50 -3.70
N SER A 633 3.60 -111.74 -3.11
CA SER A 633 2.23 -112.22 -3.52
C SER A 633 1.12 -111.97 -2.43
N GLN A 634 -0.19 -112.12 -2.76
CA GLN A 634 -1.34 -112.65 -1.92
C GLN A 634 -1.74 -111.98 -0.54
N ASP A 635 -2.91 -112.19 0.12
CA ASP A 635 -4.14 -113.01 -0.09
C ASP A 635 -5.41 -112.49 0.70
N ARG A 636 -6.61 -113.06 0.44
CA ARG A 636 -7.87 -113.14 1.26
C ARG A 636 -8.78 -111.91 1.57
N HIS A 637 -10.06 -112.01 1.14
CA HIS A 637 -11.38 -111.92 1.87
C HIS A 637 -11.67 -110.90 3.03
N PRO A 638 -12.96 -110.63 3.41
CA PRO A 638 -14.26 -110.72 2.69
C PRO A 638 -15.29 -109.56 2.98
N GLN A 639 -16.44 -109.58 2.24
CA GLN A 639 -17.83 -109.17 2.62
C GLN A 639 -18.17 -107.83 3.34
N GLY A 640 -19.25 -107.16 2.88
CA GLY A 640 -19.98 -106.10 3.62
C GLY A 640 -21.21 -105.55 2.86
N HIS A 641 -22.39 -105.47 3.51
CA HIS A 641 -23.70 -105.27 2.86
C HIS A 641 -24.24 -103.82 2.84
N LEU A 642 -24.91 -103.47 1.73
CA LEU A 642 -26.21 -102.77 1.59
C LEU A 642 -26.49 -101.33 2.12
N ARG A 643 -27.25 -100.62 1.26
CA ARG A 643 -28.47 -99.81 1.49
C ARG A 643 -28.40 -98.27 1.65
N VAL A 644 -29.33 -97.66 0.89
CA VAL A 644 -30.15 -96.46 1.17
C VAL A 644 -29.55 -95.07 0.92
N LEU A 645 -30.36 -94.29 0.19
CA LEU A 645 -30.48 -92.83 0.05
C LEU A 645 -29.51 -91.95 0.86
N HIS A 646 -28.91 -90.96 0.18
CA HIS A 646 -29.64 -89.70 0.01
C HIS A 646 -29.34 -88.95 -1.29
#